data_AF-A0A7S1FQK2-F1
#
_entry.id   AF-A0A7S1FQK2-F1
#
_cell.length_a   1.000
_cell.length_b   1.000
_cell.length_c   1.000
_cell.angle_alpha   90.00
_cell.angle_beta   90.00
_cell.angle_gamma   90.00
#
_symmetry.space_group_name_H-M   'P 1'
#
loop_
_entity.id
_entity.type
_entity.pdbx_description
1 polymer ?
#
loop_
_entity_poly.entity_id
_entity_poly.type
_entity_poly.pdbx_seq_one_letter_code
_entity_poly.pdbx_strand_id
1 'polypeptide(L)'
;KMGLISSVGSTLGYGWSATSAVVANLFYGWTEKAFEGPEKIGSRDVAKPPSDGPLHEYTFLKNEGLLDALRKSAFSPSNTNALSDDAVTKICRQLEFWYTDGGLSDSTDEMIKMAETLVNRSTWYRHALVDDAVALVPKVRFGKTEIRMPIVTCGGMRFQNTWLPDFIPILRPSHADLLKSRPQENIKNVVRTCLKLGINHFETARFYGTSEFQLVSALHQLMEEGEIKREDFIFQTKIPPMDPKSFLRFWKQSWTNVGEKLGYIDLCSLHCCLNVDEPMFTSLAFLEERKAEGKVRHIGFSTHAPAEKIMALINTEKFEYVNIHYHYFGSYHAEGTPSAEGRHGNAACVRRALELDMGVFNISPFDKGGKLYRPTRDVALAVGKETSPMAFAALHAWKIAGMHTVSVGVARPSDLDEVLEAARLYASPDGGEGVAKAVRARLDGLAVEKLGEEWAGKGLVNVPCMYTEASDGMAIGHMLWMHNLLTAYGMYEFCKERYSGLEQTKWKKKKSFKENAKGVSPGNPGRSFDPSVDLTEALKDHYDPDAVLEKLRKVHMWLCKDAKFTDVELESMGWKKGYNLTVWEEYPGESDSRALQKILLQNLTGGRLGTTGGFGQDYVRASMRIRSSITDEEEKKE
;
A
#
# COMPACT_ATOMS: atom_id res chain seq x y z
N LYS A 1 34.22 6.50 10.96
CA LYS A 1 33.03 7.39 10.94
C LYS A 1 31.94 6.91 9.95
N MET A 2 32.22 6.67 8.66
CA MET A 2 31.25 6.01 7.75
C MET A 2 30.86 4.57 8.15
N GLY A 3 31.74 3.83 8.85
CA GLY A 3 31.45 2.46 9.29
C GLY A 3 30.43 2.31 10.42
N LEU A 4 30.19 3.37 11.21
CA LEU A 4 29.15 3.36 12.26
C LEU A 4 27.77 3.71 11.67
N ILE A 5 27.74 4.58 10.66
CA ILE A 5 26.54 4.90 9.87
C ILE A 5 26.08 3.66 9.06
N SER A 6 27.02 2.89 8.51
CA SER A 6 26.66 1.65 7.81
C SER A 6 26.08 0.61 8.75
N SER A 7 26.50 0.54 10.01
CA SER A 7 25.92 -0.40 10.97
C SER A 7 24.50 0.00 11.36
N VAL A 8 24.19 1.28 11.58
CA VAL A 8 22.81 1.69 11.93
C VAL A 8 21.83 1.49 10.76
N GLY A 9 22.24 1.78 9.53
CA GLY A 9 21.43 1.50 8.34
C GLY A 9 21.25 0.00 8.04
N SER A 10 22.27 -0.83 8.27
CA SER A 10 22.18 -2.27 8.09
C SER A 10 21.43 -2.98 9.23
N THR A 11 21.51 -2.46 10.45
CA THR A 11 20.85 -3.04 11.64
C THR A 11 19.36 -2.74 11.65
N LEU A 12 18.91 -1.62 11.04
CA LEU A 12 17.50 -1.26 10.96
C LEU A 12 16.75 -1.91 9.79
N GLY A 13 17.41 -2.74 8.97
CA GLY A 13 16.75 -3.46 7.88
C GLY A 13 16.23 -2.60 6.72
N TYR A 14 16.42 -1.28 6.77
CA TYR A 14 16.09 -0.36 5.68
C TYR A 14 17.31 -0.17 4.77
N GLY A 15 17.31 -0.81 3.59
CA GLY A 15 18.27 -0.44 2.54
C GLY A 15 18.18 1.07 2.29
N TRP A 16 19.31 1.78 2.46
CA TRP A 16 19.48 3.24 2.27
C TRP A 16 18.16 4.02 2.15
N SER A 17 17.45 4.13 3.27
CA SER A 17 16.28 5.01 3.38
C SER A 17 16.76 6.41 3.80
N ALA A 18 15.97 7.43 3.46
CA ALA A 18 16.19 8.83 3.79
C ALA A 18 16.59 9.08 5.25
N THR A 19 16.08 8.25 6.16
CA THR A 19 16.36 8.28 7.59
C THR A 19 17.85 8.06 7.89
N SER A 20 18.56 7.23 7.13
CA SER A 20 20.00 6.97 7.30
C SER A 20 20.87 8.14 6.81
N ALA A 21 20.47 8.84 5.76
CA ALA A 21 21.20 9.99 5.21
C ALA A 21 21.06 11.25 6.10
N VAL A 22 19.86 11.47 6.63
CA VAL A 22 19.56 12.56 7.56
C VAL A 22 20.28 12.37 8.89
N VAL A 23 20.29 11.14 9.43
CA VAL A 23 21.05 10.80 10.64
C VAL A 23 22.56 10.92 10.42
N ALA A 24 23.09 10.52 9.25
CA ALA A 24 24.52 10.64 8.95
C ALA A 24 25.03 12.09 8.87
N ASN A 25 24.24 13.02 8.33
CA ASN A 25 24.65 14.42 8.18
C ASN A 25 24.63 15.18 9.52
N LEU A 26 23.64 14.91 10.38
CA LEU A 26 23.46 15.62 11.66
C LEU A 26 24.49 15.27 12.73
N PHE A 27 25.11 14.08 12.68
CA PHE A 27 26.14 13.69 13.65
C PHE A 27 27.57 14.10 13.27
N TYR A 28 27.83 14.54 12.03
CA TYR A 28 29.21 14.74 11.53
C TYR A 28 29.48 16.08 10.82
N GLY A 29 28.53 17.03 10.77
CA GLY A 29 28.80 18.45 10.49
C GLY A 29 29.47 18.75 9.16
N TRP A 30 28.80 18.48 8.04
CA TRP A 30 29.27 18.90 6.71
C TRP A 30 28.83 20.34 6.45
N THR A 31 29.78 21.21 6.11
CA THR A 31 29.56 22.65 5.85
C THR A 31 29.10 22.90 4.40
N GLU A 32 28.39 24.02 4.19
CA GLU A 32 27.66 24.41 2.96
C GLU A 32 28.43 24.35 1.64
N LYS A 33 29.77 24.29 1.65
CA LYS A 33 30.60 24.30 0.43
C LYS A 33 30.54 23.01 -0.42
N ALA A 34 29.88 21.95 0.03
CA ALA A 34 29.79 20.68 -0.72
C ALA A 34 28.68 20.65 -1.80
N PHE A 35 27.88 21.72 -1.95
CA PHE A 35 26.71 21.76 -2.84
C PHE A 35 26.80 22.75 -4.00
N GLU A 36 27.97 23.33 -4.28
CA GLU A 36 28.18 24.13 -5.51
C GLU A 36 28.43 23.20 -6.70
N GLY A 37 27.37 22.55 -7.18
CA GLY A 37 27.31 21.94 -8.51
C GLY A 37 26.83 22.96 -9.55
N PRO A 38 27.31 22.91 -10.80
CA PRO A 38 27.00 23.90 -11.81
C PRO A 38 25.67 23.57 -12.49
N GLU A 39 24.53 23.72 -11.81
CA GLU A 39 23.22 23.92 -12.45
C GLU A 39 22.14 24.14 -11.38
N LYS A 40 21.60 25.35 -11.34
CA LYS A 40 20.34 25.62 -10.64
C LYS A 40 19.22 25.06 -11.53
N ILE A 41 18.68 23.90 -11.17
CA ILE A 41 17.43 23.41 -11.74
C ILE A 41 16.36 24.47 -11.46
N GLY A 42 15.85 25.09 -12.52
CA GLY A 42 14.85 26.15 -12.42
C GLY A 42 13.50 25.56 -12.02
N SER A 43 12.63 26.39 -11.45
CA SER A 43 11.24 26.04 -11.09
C SER A 43 10.37 25.53 -12.26
N ARG A 44 10.92 25.44 -13.48
CA ARG A 44 10.27 24.95 -14.69
C ARG A 44 10.54 23.48 -15.02
N ASP A 45 11.42 22.81 -14.28
CA ASP A 45 11.76 21.39 -14.50
C ASP A 45 11.00 20.42 -13.56
N VAL A 46 10.00 20.94 -12.81
CA VAL A 46 9.06 20.11 -12.05
C VAL A 46 8.17 19.39 -13.06
N ALA A 47 8.18 18.06 -13.03
CA ALA A 47 7.40 17.20 -13.90
C ALA A 47 5.96 17.73 -14.06
N LYS A 48 5.53 17.92 -15.32
CA LYS A 48 4.11 18.12 -15.63
C LYS A 48 3.30 16.95 -15.06
N PRO A 49 2.08 17.19 -14.54
CA PRO A 49 1.22 16.12 -14.05
C PRO A 49 0.97 15.06 -15.12
N PRO A 50 0.56 13.84 -14.74
CA PRO A 50 0.06 12.86 -15.70
C PRO A 50 -1.01 13.53 -16.57
N SER A 51 -0.94 13.30 -17.87
CA SER A 51 -1.77 13.92 -18.91
C SER A 51 -3.22 13.44 -18.88
N ASP A 52 -3.89 13.54 -17.73
CA ASP A 52 -5.35 13.63 -17.72
C ASP A 52 -5.66 15.03 -18.27
N GLY A 53 -5.85 15.12 -19.59
CA GLY A 53 -5.99 16.39 -20.30
C GLY A 53 -7.19 17.24 -19.84
N PRO A 54 -7.35 18.45 -20.38
CA PRO A 54 -8.42 19.35 -19.97
C PRO A 54 -9.79 18.66 -20.02
N LEU A 55 -10.54 18.86 -18.94
CA LEU A 55 -11.90 18.43 -18.56
C LEU A 55 -12.98 18.28 -19.65
N HIS A 56 -12.73 18.76 -20.87
CA HIS A 56 -13.56 18.57 -22.07
C HIS A 56 -13.15 17.33 -22.89
N GLU A 57 -12.23 16.50 -22.41
CA GLU A 57 -11.66 15.38 -23.16
C GLU A 57 -12.31 14.00 -22.94
N TYR A 58 -13.13 13.81 -21.89
CA TYR A 58 -13.83 12.53 -21.73
C TYR A 58 -14.71 12.26 -22.94
N THR A 59 -14.43 11.16 -23.62
CA THR A 59 -15.06 10.82 -24.88
C THR A 59 -16.54 10.53 -24.70
N PHE A 60 -16.95 9.96 -23.56
CA PHE A 60 -18.37 9.70 -23.28
C PHE A 60 -19.21 10.99 -23.14
N LEU A 61 -18.60 12.10 -22.72
CA LEU A 61 -19.29 13.40 -22.59
C LEU A 61 -19.64 14.01 -23.95
N LYS A 62 -19.01 13.56 -25.04
CA LYS A 62 -19.31 14.03 -26.41
C LYS A 62 -20.55 13.36 -27.00
N ASN A 63 -21.07 12.32 -26.36
CA ASN A 63 -22.32 11.66 -26.74
C ASN A 63 -23.48 12.31 -25.97
N GLU A 64 -24.11 13.32 -26.57
CA GLU A 64 -25.19 14.09 -25.95
C GLU A 64 -26.36 13.22 -25.49
N GLY A 65 -26.77 12.24 -26.31
CA GLY A 65 -27.86 11.32 -25.97
C GLY A 65 -27.55 10.45 -24.75
N LEU A 66 -26.31 9.94 -24.65
CA LEU A 66 -25.85 9.21 -23.47
C LEU A 66 -25.79 10.13 -22.24
N LEU A 67 -25.23 11.34 -22.38
CA LEU A 67 -25.11 12.29 -21.29
C LEU A 67 -26.48 12.67 -20.70
N ASP A 68 -27.47 12.94 -21.55
CA ASP A 68 -28.85 13.21 -21.14
C ASP A 68 -29.48 12.02 -20.40
N ALA A 69 -29.21 10.80 -20.86
CA ALA A 69 -29.71 9.60 -20.21
C ALA A 69 -29.04 9.38 -18.83
N LEU A 70 -27.73 9.61 -18.72
CA LEU A 70 -26.98 9.53 -17.46
C LEU A 70 -27.48 10.56 -16.44
N ARG A 71 -27.77 11.79 -16.86
CA ARG A 71 -28.35 12.87 -16.03
C ARG A 71 -29.72 12.49 -15.48
N LYS A 72 -30.57 11.87 -16.31
CA LYS A 72 -31.91 11.44 -15.92
C LYS A 72 -31.91 10.23 -14.97
N SER A 73 -30.89 9.37 -15.05
CA SER A 73 -30.78 8.15 -14.24
C SER A 73 -29.75 8.28 -13.13
N ALA A 74 -28.49 7.87 -13.39
CA ALA A 74 -27.45 7.74 -12.37
C ALA A 74 -27.11 9.06 -11.65
N PHE A 75 -27.07 10.17 -12.39
CA PHE A 75 -26.69 11.50 -11.89
C PHE A 75 -27.88 12.43 -11.62
N SER A 76 -29.03 11.86 -11.28
CA SER A 76 -30.18 12.64 -10.82
C SER A 76 -29.81 13.58 -9.65
N PRO A 77 -30.51 14.71 -9.44
CA PRO A 77 -30.17 15.66 -8.38
C PRO A 77 -30.07 15.02 -6.99
N SER A 78 -30.92 14.04 -6.67
CA SER A 78 -30.86 13.31 -5.40
C SER A 78 -29.57 12.52 -5.24
N ASN A 79 -29.13 11.84 -6.29
CA ASN A 79 -27.91 11.02 -6.28
C ASN A 79 -26.67 11.89 -6.23
N THR A 80 -26.64 12.97 -7.03
CA THR A 80 -25.45 13.81 -7.11
C THR A 80 -25.22 14.66 -5.87
N ASN A 81 -26.29 15.10 -5.19
CA ASN A 81 -26.19 15.75 -3.89
C ASN A 81 -25.60 14.84 -2.80
N ALA A 82 -25.77 13.53 -2.93
CA ALA A 82 -25.14 12.59 -2.02
C ALA A 82 -23.64 12.45 -2.30
N LEU A 83 -23.18 12.56 -3.55
CA LEU A 83 -21.78 12.34 -3.96
C LEU A 83 -20.83 13.45 -3.50
N SER A 84 -19.64 13.08 -3.05
CA SER A 84 -18.52 14.00 -2.93
C SER A 84 -17.87 14.27 -4.29
N ASP A 85 -17.15 15.38 -4.42
CA ASP A 85 -16.41 15.72 -5.64
C ASP A 85 -15.33 14.69 -6.00
N ASP A 86 -14.73 14.09 -4.98
CA ASP A 86 -13.82 12.97 -5.11
C ASP A 86 -14.50 11.75 -5.74
N ALA A 87 -15.70 11.40 -5.26
CA ALA A 87 -16.48 10.28 -5.80
C ALA A 87 -16.85 10.54 -7.27
N VAL A 88 -17.35 11.75 -7.59
CA VAL A 88 -17.66 12.14 -8.98
C VAL A 88 -16.44 11.95 -9.89
N THR A 89 -15.26 12.42 -9.46
CA THR A 89 -14.02 12.26 -10.23
C THR A 89 -13.70 10.77 -10.49
N LYS A 90 -13.76 9.93 -9.45
CA LYS A 90 -13.49 8.49 -9.54
C LYS A 90 -14.50 7.78 -10.46
N ILE A 91 -15.78 8.17 -10.39
CA ILE A 91 -16.86 7.63 -11.22
C ILE A 91 -16.61 7.99 -12.70
N CYS A 92 -16.37 9.26 -13.01
CA CYS A 92 -16.16 9.70 -14.40
C CYS A 92 -14.95 9.03 -15.06
N ARG A 93 -13.84 8.84 -14.33
CA ARG A 93 -12.68 8.09 -14.86
C ARG A 93 -13.00 6.62 -15.15
N GLN A 94 -13.82 5.99 -14.31
CA GLN A 94 -14.28 4.63 -14.55
C GLN A 94 -15.25 4.57 -15.75
N LEU A 95 -16.17 5.53 -15.87
CA LEU A 95 -17.07 5.62 -17.02
C LEU A 95 -16.29 5.83 -18.33
N GLU A 96 -15.29 6.72 -18.34
CA GLU A 96 -14.42 6.91 -19.51
C GLU A 96 -13.72 5.60 -19.89
N PHE A 97 -13.15 4.90 -18.90
CA PHE A 97 -12.50 3.61 -19.14
C PHE A 97 -13.48 2.58 -19.71
N TRP A 98 -14.68 2.45 -19.15
CA TRP A 98 -15.64 1.46 -19.62
C TRP A 98 -16.22 1.82 -21.00
N TYR A 99 -16.41 3.11 -21.28
CA TYR A 99 -16.83 3.62 -22.59
C TYR A 99 -15.78 3.33 -23.67
N THR A 100 -14.50 3.55 -23.39
CA THR A 100 -13.40 3.42 -24.36
C THR A 100 -12.82 2.01 -24.44
N ASP A 101 -12.25 1.51 -23.35
CA ASP A 101 -11.54 0.24 -23.27
C ASP A 101 -12.45 -0.93 -22.88
N GLY A 102 -13.53 -0.64 -22.16
CA GLY A 102 -14.49 -1.63 -21.67
C GLY A 102 -15.57 -2.06 -22.65
N GLY A 103 -15.55 -1.52 -23.87
CA GLY A 103 -16.46 -1.89 -24.95
C GLY A 103 -17.92 -1.48 -24.71
N LEU A 104 -18.15 -0.37 -24.00
CA LEU A 104 -19.51 0.14 -23.74
C LEU A 104 -19.90 1.36 -24.57
N SER A 105 -19.09 1.80 -25.53
CA SER A 105 -19.38 2.97 -26.38
C SER A 105 -20.73 2.88 -27.09
N ASP A 106 -21.14 1.66 -27.45
CA ASP A 106 -22.30 1.41 -28.31
C ASP A 106 -23.56 1.02 -27.52
N SER A 107 -23.51 1.03 -26.18
CA SER A 107 -24.63 0.62 -25.32
C SER A 107 -24.92 1.65 -24.23
N THR A 108 -25.93 2.49 -24.48
CA THR A 108 -26.43 3.45 -23.51
C THR A 108 -26.93 2.78 -22.23
N ASP A 109 -27.69 1.69 -22.34
CA ASP A 109 -28.26 0.99 -21.19
C ASP A 109 -27.19 0.41 -20.26
N GLU A 110 -26.15 -0.20 -20.81
CA GLU A 110 -25.03 -0.74 -20.02
C GLU A 110 -24.20 0.38 -19.39
N MET A 111 -24.03 1.52 -20.07
CA MET A 111 -23.37 2.69 -19.48
C MET A 111 -24.19 3.29 -18.33
N ILE A 112 -25.51 3.35 -18.44
CA ILE A 112 -26.40 3.79 -17.35
C ILE A 112 -26.25 2.85 -16.15
N LYS A 113 -26.35 1.53 -16.38
CA LYS A 113 -26.21 0.53 -15.33
C LYS A 113 -24.84 0.58 -14.64
N MET A 114 -23.77 0.81 -15.42
CA MET A 114 -22.44 1.04 -14.88
C MET A 114 -22.41 2.28 -13.99
N ALA A 115 -22.93 3.41 -14.47
CA ALA A 115 -22.97 4.65 -13.70
C ALA A 115 -23.77 4.49 -12.41
N GLU A 116 -24.95 3.86 -12.45
CA GLU A 116 -25.76 3.56 -11.26
C GLU A 116 -25.02 2.68 -10.25
N THR A 117 -24.32 1.66 -10.73
CA THR A 117 -23.50 0.79 -9.89
C THR A 117 -22.40 1.58 -9.18
N LEU A 118 -21.69 2.44 -9.91
CA LEU A 118 -20.61 3.26 -9.37
C LEU A 118 -21.12 4.33 -8.40
N VAL A 119 -22.25 4.97 -8.71
CA VAL A 119 -22.92 5.93 -7.82
C VAL A 119 -23.32 5.23 -6.52
N ASN A 120 -24.00 4.08 -6.61
CA ASN A 120 -24.39 3.30 -5.44
C ASN A 120 -23.16 2.87 -4.62
N ARG A 121 -22.07 2.45 -5.26
CA ARG A 121 -20.81 2.09 -4.60
C ARG A 121 -20.28 3.21 -3.70
N SER A 122 -20.40 4.46 -4.16
CA SER A 122 -19.95 5.64 -3.42
C SER A 122 -20.99 6.20 -2.45
N THR A 123 -22.26 5.77 -2.47
CA THR A 123 -23.35 6.39 -1.69
C THR A 123 -24.03 5.45 -0.70
N TRP A 124 -24.00 4.13 -0.92
CA TRP A 124 -24.87 3.17 -0.22
C TRP A 124 -24.72 3.24 1.31
N TYR A 125 -23.54 3.57 1.82
CA TYR A 125 -23.22 3.63 3.24
C TYR A 125 -23.55 4.97 3.90
N ARG A 126 -23.90 6.01 3.12
CA ARG A 126 -24.05 7.38 3.64
C ARG A 126 -25.20 7.55 4.61
N HIS A 127 -26.25 6.73 4.51
CA HIS A 127 -27.35 6.75 5.48
C HIS A 127 -26.85 6.45 6.90
N ALA A 128 -25.88 5.55 7.06
CA ALA A 128 -25.26 5.23 8.35
C ALA A 128 -24.31 6.34 8.86
N LEU A 129 -24.02 7.37 8.06
CA LEU A 129 -23.30 8.55 8.54
C LEU A 129 -24.24 9.54 9.26
N VAL A 130 -25.56 9.40 9.05
CA VAL A 130 -26.60 10.25 9.62
C VAL A 130 -27.37 9.52 10.72
N ASP A 131 -27.57 8.21 10.56
CA ASP A 131 -28.22 7.34 11.55
C ASP A 131 -27.18 6.57 12.36
N ASP A 132 -27.08 6.88 13.66
CA ASP A 132 -26.11 6.27 14.58
C ASP A 132 -26.46 4.81 14.95
N ALA A 133 -27.57 4.25 14.44
CA ALA A 133 -28.06 2.92 14.84
C ALA A 133 -27.45 1.73 14.06
N VAL A 134 -26.66 1.94 13.00
CA VAL A 134 -26.25 0.84 12.10
C VAL A 134 -24.75 0.81 11.81
N ALA A 135 -24.02 -0.10 12.48
CA ALA A 135 -22.66 -0.44 12.10
C ALA A 135 -22.66 -1.30 10.82
N LEU A 136 -22.10 -0.77 9.73
CA LEU A 136 -22.16 -1.42 8.40
C LEU A 136 -21.04 -2.42 8.14
N VAL A 137 -19.85 -2.22 8.71
CA VAL A 137 -18.69 -3.10 8.46
C VAL A 137 -18.71 -4.29 9.41
N PRO A 138 -18.78 -5.53 8.89
CA PRO A 138 -18.79 -6.73 9.71
C PRO A 138 -17.52 -6.88 10.57
N LYS A 139 -17.68 -7.55 11.72
CA LYS A 139 -16.58 -7.88 12.63
C LYS A 139 -16.42 -9.39 12.77
N VAL A 140 -15.19 -9.86 12.85
CA VAL A 140 -14.80 -11.27 13.02
C VAL A 140 -13.98 -11.46 14.31
N ARG A 141 -13.89 -12.69 14.85
CA ARG A 141 -13.00 -13.00 15.98
C ARG A 141 -11.55 -12.98 15.49
N PHE A 142 -10.66 -12.24 16.15
CA PHE A 142 -9.27 -12.06 15.73
C PHE A 142 -8.31 -13.02 16.44
N GLY A 143 -8.47 -14.32 16.15
CA GLY A 143 -7.63 -15.36 16.72
C GLY A 143 -7.52 -15.30 18.25
N LYS A 144 -6.33 -15.65 18.79
CA LYS A 144 -5.96 -15.66 20.21
C LYS A 144 -6.31 -14.39 20.99
N THR A 145 -6.50 -13.26 20.30
CA THR A 145 -6.85 -11.99 20.96
C THR A 145 -8.32 -11.93 21.40
N GLU A 146 -9.20 -12.75 20.82
CA GLU A 146 -10.66 -12.70 21.01
C GLU A 146 -11.33 -11.36 20.63
N ILE A 147 -10.56 -10.41 20.10
CA ILE A 147 -11.08 -9.11 19.68
C ILE A 147 -12.09 -9.30 18.55
N ARG A 148 -13.23 -8.60 18.66
CA ARG A 148 -14.17 -8.41 17.55
C ARG A 148 -13.60 -7.40 16.58
N MET A 149 -12.76 -7.88 15.68
CA MET A 149 -11.99 -7.08 14.71
C MET A 149 -12.85 -6.75 13.49
N PRO A 150 -12.98 -5.48 13.09
CA PRO A 150 -13.60 -5.13 11.81
C PRO A 150 -12.79 -5.73 10.65
N ILE A 151 -13.49 -6.24 9.64
CA ILE A 151 -12.82 -6.81 8.45
C ILE A 151 -12.03 -5.76 7.67
N VAL A 152 -12.29 -4.47 7.90
CA VAL A 152 -11.52 -3.32 7.39
C VAL A 152 -10.80 -2.64 8.55
N THR A 153 -9.53 -2.31 8.36
CA THR A 153 -8.70 -1.54 9.29
C THR A 153 -8.33 -0.19 8.68
N CYS A 154 -8.47 0.90 9.45
CA CYS A 154 -8.00 2.22 9.06
C CYS A 154 -6.48 2.33 9.27
N GLY A 155 -5.72 2.22 8.18
CA GLY A 155 -4.25 2.26 8.18
C GLY A 155 -3.71 3.69 8.16
N GLY A 156 -2.88 4.03 9.15
CA GLY A 156 -2.41 5.38 9.43
C GLY A 156 -1.21 5.84 8.61
N MET A 157 -0.68 5.01 7.70
CA MET A 157 0.44 5.37 6.82
C MET A 157 0.08 6.45 5.76
N ARG A 158 -1.13 7.00 5.79
CA ARG A 158 -1.52 8.18 4.99
C ARG A 158 -1.86 9.40 5.85
N PHE A 159 -1.75 9.28 7.17
CA PHE A 159 -1.99 10.38 8.12
C PHE A 159 -0.76 11.25 8.34
N GLN A 160 0.45 10.80 7.97
CA GLN A 160 1.63 11.62 8.18
C GLN A 160 1.60 12.88 7.32
N ASN A 161 1.66 14.03 7.99
CA ASN A 161 1.94 15.31 7.35
C ASN A 161 3.43 15.45 6.96
N THR A 162 4.31 14.65 7.55
CA THR A 162 5.71 14.55 7.13
C THR A 162 6.33 13.20 7.47
N TRP A 163 7.24 12.73 6.61
CA TRP A 163 8.13 11.60 6.87
C TRP A 163 9.31 11.95 7.77
N LEU A 164 9.50 13.23 8.09
CA LEU A 164 10.55 13.64 9.03
C LEU A 164 10.30 12.98 10.39
N PRO A 165 11.33 12.37 10.99
CA PRO A 165 11.20 11.80 12.31
C PRO A 165 10.81 12.88 13.33
N ASP A 166 9.66 12.73 13.97
CA ASP A 166 9.21 13.60 15.06
C ASP A 166 10.02 13.39 16.36
N PHE A 167 10.89 12.38 16.39
CA PHE A 167 11.81 12.10 17.48
C PHE A 167 13.18 12.78 17.36
N ILE A 168 13.48 13.45 16.24
CA ILE A 168 14.74 14.20 16.07
C ILE A 168 14.47 15.67 16.43
N PRO A 169 15.00 16.22 17.54
CA PRO A 169 14.59 17.54 18.05
C PRO A 169 14.68 18.69 17.05
N ILE A 170 15.68 18.68 16.16
CA ILE A 170 15.92 19.75 15.18
C ILE A 170 15.01 19.64 13.95
N LEU A 171 14.55 18.42 13.63
CA LEU A 171 13.69 18.15 12.47
C LEU A 171 12.23 17.91 12.86
N ARG A 172 11.95 17.89 14.16
CA ARG A 172 10.62 17.67 14.70
C ARG A 172 9.72 18.82 14.25
N PRO A 173 8.64 18.55 13.51
CA PRO A 173 7.66 19.57 13.20
C PRO A 173 7.02 20.09 14.50
N SER A 174 6.70 21.38 14.54
CA SER A 174 5.92 21.97 15.62
C SER A 174 4.61 21.21 15.79
N HIS A 175 4.42 20.60 16.96
CA HIS A 175 3.20 19.86 17.28
C HIS A 175 1.97 20.77 17.20
N ALA A 176 2.08 22.01 17.67
CA ALA A 176 0.98 22.98 17.61
C ALA A 176 0.57 23.29 16.16
N ASP A 177 1.55 23.42 15.26
CA ASP A 177 1.27 23.72 13.85
C ASP A 177 0.69 22.49 13.12
N LEU A 178 1.16 21.28 13.45
CA LEU A 178 0.57 20.05 12.95
C LEU A 178 -0.91 19.93 13.35
N LEU A 179 -1.23 20.20 14.62
CA LEU A 179 -2.60 20.08 15.11
C LEU A 179 -3.56 21.15 14.56
N LYS A 180 -3.04 22.29 14.10
CA LYS A 180 -3.83 23.34 13.42
C LYS A 180 -3.94 23.14 11.90
N SER A 181 -3.29 22.11 11.36
CA SER A 181 -3.23 21.89 9.92
C SER A 181 -4.51 21.25 9.38
N ARG A 182 -4.87 21.54 8.12
CA ARG A 182 -6.00 20.90 7.41
C ARG A 182 -5.91 19.35 7.42
N PRO A 183 -4.74 18.72 7.24
CA PRO A 183 -4.59 17.27 7.41
C PRO A 183 -5.05 16.74 8.77
N GLN A 184 -4.88 17.49 9.86
CA GLN A 184 -5.35 17.05 11.18
C GLN A 184 -6.88 16.94 11.25
N GLU A 185 -7.59 17.94 10.70
CA GLU A 185 -9.06 17.89 10.64
C GLU A 185 -9.54 16.75 9.74
N ASN A 186 -8.83 16.47 8.64
CA ASN A 186 -9.11 15.29 7.81
C ASN A 186 -8.99 13.99 8.61
N ILE A 187 -7.98 13.86 9.49
CA ILE A 187 -7.84 12.69 10.36
C ILE A 187 -9.04 12.56 11.29
N LYS A 188 -9.49 13.65 11.93
CA LYS A 188 -10.70 13.63 12.79
C LYS A 188 -11.93 13.18 11.99
N ASN A 189 -12.13 13.71 10.79
CA ASN A 189 -13.26 13.33 9.93
C ASN A 189 -13.18 11.87 9.46
N VAL A 190 -11.98 11.37 9.19
CA VAL A 190 -11.76 9.94 8.91
C VAL A 190 -12.11 9.09 10.13
N VAL A 191 -11.66 9.46 11.34
CA VAL A 191 -11.99 8.73 12.57
C VAL A 191 -13.49 8.67 12.79
N ARG A 192 -14.20 9.82 12.70
CA ARG A 192 -15.66 9.89 12.82
C ARG A 192 -16.35 8.97 11.80
N THR A 193 -15.95 9.07 10.53
CA THR A 193 -16.51 8.25 9.44
C THR A 193 -16.28 6.77 9.71
N CYS A 194 -15.04 6.38 10.03
CA CYS A 194 -14.68 5.01 10.33
C CYS A 194 -15.51 4.44 11.48
N LEU A 195 -15.65 5.16 12.60
CA LEU A 195 -16.43 4.70 13.75
C LEU A 195 -17.91 4.54 13.43
N LYS A 196 -18.53 5.51 12.75
CA LYS A 196 -19.94 5.42 12.29
C LYS A 196 -20.18 4.20 11.40
N LEU A 197 -19.21 3.87 10.56
CA LEU A 197 -19.30 2.71 9.67
C LEU A 197 -18.92 1.38 10.35
N GLY A 198 -18.51 1.39 11.63
CA GLY A 198 -18.08 0.19 12.35
C GLY A 198 -16.61 -0.20 12.13
N ILE A 199 -15.84 0.61 11.41
CA ILE A 199 -14.38 0.49 11.24
C ILE A 199 -13.71 1.08 12.48
N ASN A 200 -13.62 0.28 13.54
CA ASN A 200 -13.09 0.75 14.82
C ASN A 200 -11.66 0.27 15.12
N HIS A 201 -10.92 -0.22 14.12
CA HIS A 201 -9.50 -0.52 14.26
C HIS A 201 -8.66 0.54 13.56
N PHE A 202 -7.85 1.27 14.34
CA PHE A 202 -6.93 2.29 13.87
C PHE A 202 -5.49 1.82 14.06
N GLU A 203 -4.77 1.69 12.96
CA GLU A 203 -3.41 1.19 12.94
C GLU A 203 -2.42 2.31 12.60
N THR A 204 -1.30 2.35 13.32
CA THR A 204 -0.15 3.20 13.00
C THR A 204 1.15 2.51 13.41
N ALA A 205 2.27 3.23 13.32
CA ALA A 205 3.54 2.80 13.86
C ALA A 205 4.40 3.99 14.27
N ARG A 206 5.31 3.78 15.23
CA ARG A 206 6.28 4.79 15.67
C ARG A 206 7.11 5.37 14.52
N PHE A 207 7.33 4.59 13.46
CA PHE A 207 8.13 4.96 12.30
C PHE A 207 7.31 5.45 11.10
N TYR A 208 6.01 5.69 11.26
CA TYR A 208 5.16 6.32 10.22
C TYR A 208 5.21 7.85 10.31
N GLY A 209 6.40 8.43 10.35
CA GLY A 209 6.58 9.88 10.47
C GLY A 209 5.78 10.45 11.64
N THR A 210 4.92 11.43 11.36
CA THR A 210 4.02 12.07 12.36
C THR A 210 2.69 11.35 12.60
N SER A 211 2.42 10.25 11.90
CA SER A 211 1.11 9.55 11.94
C SER A 211 0.68 9.19 13.37
N GLU A 212 1.55 8.55 14.16
CA GLU A 212 1.19 8.12 15.52
C GLU A 212 0.77 9.30 16.38
N PHE A 213 1.54 10.40 16.35
CA PHE A 213 1.21 11.59 17.13
C PHE A 213 -0.12 12.22 16.69
N GLN A 214 -0.35 12.36 15.38
CA GLN A 214 -1.55 13.01 14.84
C GLN A 214 -2.80 12.18 15.07
N LEU A 215 -2.74 10.85 14.86
CA LEU A 215 -3.84 9.94 15.10
C LEU A 215 -4.21 9.89 16.59
N VAL A 216 -3.23 9.74 17.47
CA VAL A 216 -3.48 9.72 18.91
C VAL A 216 -4.07 11.05 19.38
N SER A 217 -3.61 12.17 18.83
CA SER A 217 -4.16 13.48 19.18
C SER A 217 -5.58 13.68 18.64
N ALA A 218 -5.91 13.18 17.46
CA ALA A 218 -7.27 13.21 16.92
C ALA A 218 -8.23 12.39 17.78
N LEU A 219 -7.85 11.15 18.13
CA LEU A 219 -8.64 10.28 19.02
C LEU A 219 -8.86 10.93 20.39
N HIS A 220 -7.80 11.50 20.98
CA HIS A 220 -7.89 12.17 22.26
C HIS A 220 -8.80 13.40 22.23
N GLN A 221 -8.68 14.25 21.22
CA GLN A 221 -9.56 15.43 21.07
C GLN A 221 -11.02 15.02 20.94
N LEU A 222 -11.33 13.99 20.16
CA LEU A 222 -12.70 13.47 20.04
C LEU A 222 -13.22 12.87 21.36
N MET A 223 -12.33 12.31 22.19
CA MET A 223 -12.68 11.86 23.54
C MET A 223 -12.94 13.04 24.49
N GLU A 224 -12.12 14.09 24.45
CA GLU A 224 -12.31 15.32 25.24
C GLU A 224 -13.60 16.07 24.83
N GLU A 225 -13.92 16.05 23.54
CA GLU A 225 -15.17 16.59 22.97
C GLU A 225 -16.40 15.74 23.33
N GLY A 226 -16.21 14.55 23.91
CA GLY A 226 -17.28 13.64 24.30
C GLY A 226 -17.95 12.92 23.13
N GLU A 227 -17.36 12.98 21.92
CA GLU A 227 -17.88 12.31 20.72
C GLU A 227 -17.65 10.79 20.77
N ILE A 228 -16.55 10.35 21.38
CA ILE A 228 -16.14 8.94 21.45
C ILE A 228 -15.58 8.60 22.83
N LYS A 229 -15.59 7.32 23.18
CA LYS A 229 -14.97 6.77 24.39
C LYS A 229 -13.75 5.92 24.02
N ARG A 230 -12.89 5.67 25.00
CA ARG A 230 -11.68 4.87 24.76
C ARG A 230 -12.01 3.45 24.30
N GLU A 231 -13.06 2.85 24.85
CA GLU A 231 -13.53 1.51 24.51
C GLU A 231 -14.21 1.38 23.14
N ASP A 232 -14.49 2.50 22.45
CA ASP A 232 -15.14 2.46 21.13
C ASP A 232 -14.20 1.96 20.03
N PHE A 233 -12.88 2.05 20.24
CA PHE A 233 -11.87 1.73 19.24
C PHE A 233 -10.72 0.84 19.73
N ILE A 234 -10.14 0.13 18.77
CA ILE A 234 -8.93 -0.67 18.88
C ILE A 234 -7.78 0.19 18.33
N PHE A 235 -6.79 0.48 19.17
CA PHE A 235 -5.59 1.21 18.77
C PHE A 235 -4.39 0.27 18.63
N GLN A 236 -3.77 0.28 17.45
CA GLN A 236 -2.55 -0.47 17.16
C GLN A 236 -1.36 0.45 16.88
N THR A 237 -0.23 0.22 17.54
CA THR A 237 1.08 0.79 17.14
C THR A 237 2.15 -0.28 17.04
N LYS A 238 3.30 0.07 16.47
CA LYS A 238 4.43 -0.83 16.21
C LYS A 238 5.77 -0.18 16.54
N ILE A 239 6.64 -0.95 17.20
CA ILE A 239 8.00 -0.53 17.56
C ILE A 239 8.97 -1.62 17.06
N PRO A 240 10.01 -1.28 16.31
CA PRO A 240 10.95 -2.26 15.79
C PRO A 240 11.77 -2.92 16.91
N PRO A 241 12.02 -4.24 16.84
CA PRO A 241 12.91 -4.91 17.78
C PRO A 241 14.34 -4.42 17.58
N MET A 242 15.06 -4.19 18.67
CA MET A 242 16.42 -3.63 18.65
C MET A 242 17.10 -3.83 20.01
N ASP A 243 18.30 -3.27 20.18
CA ASP A 243 18.98 -3.30 21.47
C ASP A 243 18.09 -2.68 22.59
N PRO A 244 18.17 -3.19 23.83
CA PRO A 244 17.26 -2.80 24.90
C PRO A 244 17.21 -1.28 25.16
N LYS A 245 18.35 -0.58 25.03
CA LYS A 245 18.41 0.88 25.24
C LYS A 245 17.65 1.64 24.17
N SER A 246 17.85 1.27 22.90
CA SER A 246 17.12 1.90 21.79
C SER A 246 15.63 1.55 21.83
N PHE A 247 15.28 0.30 22.14
CA PHE A 247 13.89 -0.14 22.25
C PHE A 247 13.15 0.64 23.34
N LEU A 248 13.74 0.74 24.53
CA LEU A 248 13.18 1.53 25.64
C LEU A 248 12.99 3.00 25.26
N ARG A 249 13.91 3.59 24.50
CA ARG A 249 13.77 4.98 24.03
C ARG A 249 12.54 5.15 23.14
N PHE A 250 12.37 4.29 22.13
CA PHE A 250 11.22 4.39 21.22
C PHE A 250 9.91 4.02 21.90
N TRP A 251 9.93 3.04 22.81
CA TRP A 251 8.79 2.75 23.69
C TRP A 251 8.37 3.98 24.47
N LYS A 252 9.31 4.66 25.16
CA LYS A 252 9.00 5.88 25.91
C LYS A 252 8.38 6.96 25.03
N GLN A 253 8.84 7.11 23.79
CA GLN A 253 8.26 8.07 22.84
C GLN A 253 6.82 7.72 22.44
N SER A 254 6.56 6.47 22.05
CA SER A 254 5.19 6.00 21.79
C SER A 254 4.31 6.13 23.04
N TRP A 255 4.83 5.77 24.20
CA TRP A 255 4.09 5.84 25.46
C TRP A 255 3.80 7.28 25.90
N THR A 256 4.68 8.25 25.63
CA THR A 256 4.38 9.68 25.84
C THR A 256 3.23 10.15 24.96
N ASN A 257 3.09 9.63 23.74
CA ASN A 257 1.94 9.94 22.91
C ASN A 257 0.67 9.30 23.48
N VAL A 258 0.72 8.01 23.84
CA VAL A 258 -0.46 7.19 24.12
C VAL A 258 -0.90 7.21 25.58
N GLY A 259 0.03 7.12 26.52
CA GLY A 259 -0.22 6.76 27.92
C GLY A 259 -1.20 7.70 28.63
N GLU A 260 -0.94 9.00 28.62
CA GLU A 260 -1.83 9.99 29.27
C GLU A 260 -3.10 10.27 28.46
N LYS A 261 -3.08 10.03 27.14
CA LYS A 261 -4.17 10.40 26.23
C LYS A 261 -5.21 9.29 26.04
N LEU A 262 -4.74 8.05 25.85
CA LEU A 262 -5.57 6.88 25.55
C LEU A 262 -5.50 5.80 26.65
N GLY A 263 -4.57 5.89 27.60
CA GLY A 263 -4.47 4.97 28.74
C GLY A 263 -3.81 3.61 28.45
N TYR A 264 -4.06 3.01 27.29
CA TYR A 264 -3.51 1.70 26.91
C TYR A 264 -3.41 1.51 25.39
N ILE A 265 -2.62 0.53 24.97
CA ILE A 265 -2.49 0.06 23.58
C ILE A 265 -3.22 -1.29 23.46
N ASP A 266 -4.18 -1.42 22.53
CA ASP A 266 -4.85 -2.70 22.29
C ASP A 266 -3.91 -3.71 21.65
N LEU A 267 -3.24 -3.28 20.57
CA LEU A 267 -2.36 -4.13 19.78
C LEU A 267 -0.97 -3.47 19.68
N CYS A 268 0.06 -4.06 20.28
CA CYS A 268 1.45 -3.61 20.10
C CYS A 268 2.24 -4.63 19.29
N SER A 269 2.77 -4.25 18.14
CA SER A 269 3.54 -5.18 17.29
C SER A 269 5.04 -4.87 17.31
N LEU A 270 5.87 -5.92 17.29
CA LEU A 270 7.27 -5.78 16.88
C LEU A 270 7.32 -5.44 15.37
N HIS A 271 7.76 -4.22 15.04
CA HIS A 271 7.73 -3.69 13.67
C HIS A 271 8.87 -4.24 12.82
N CYS A 272 8.60 -4.70 11.59
CA CYS A 272 9.63 -5.20 10.68
C CYS A 272 10.49 -6.26 11.37
N CYS A 273 9.85 -7.19 12.06
CA CYS A 273 10.53 -8.29 12.75
C CYS A 273 11.05 -9.26 11.68
N LEU A 274 12.37 -9.34 11.53
CA LEU A 274 13.00 -10.06 10.42
C LEU A 274 13.57 -11.42 10.81
N ASN A 275 13.95 -11.63 12.08
CA ASN A 275 14.57 -12.88 12.52
C ASN A 275 14.07 -13.28 13.91
N VAL A 276 14.25 -14.56 14.23
CA VAL A 276 14.15 -15.09 15.59
C VAL A 276 15.51 -14.94 16.25
N ASP A 277 15.71 -13.84 16.98
CA ASP A 277 17.00 -13.45 17.56
C ASP A 277 16.86 -12.77 18.92
N GLU A 278 18.00 -12.45 19.54
CA GLU A 278 18.06 -11.81 20.86
C GLU A 278 17.36 -10.44 20.91
N PRO A 279 17.52 -9.51 19.93
CA PRO A 279 16.72 -8.29 19.86
C PRO A 279 15.21 -8.53 19.87
N MET A 280 14.73 -9.54 19.13
CA MET A 280 13.32 -9.92 19.14
C MET A 280 12.89 -10.39 20.52
N PHE A 281 13.59 -11.35 21.14
CA PHE A 281 13.23 -11.90 22.45
C PHE A 281 13.29 -10.85 23.56
N THR A 282 14.30 -9.99 23.57
CA THR A 282 14.45 -8.91 24.56
C THR A 282 13.31 -7.90 24.44
N SER A 283 12.95 -7.52 23.21
CA SER A 283 11.86 -6.58 22.96
C SER A 283 10.50 -7.19 23.33
N LEU A 284 10.31 -8.48 23.04
CA LEU A 284 9.11 -9.23 23.43
C LEU A 284 8.97 -9.31 24.95
N ALA A 285 10.01 -9.72 25.68
CA ALA A 285 9.99 -9.80 27.14
C ALA A 285 9.65 -8.44 27.77
N PHE A 286 10.20 -7.35 27.22
CA PHE A 286 9.83 -6.00 27.63
C PHE A 286 8.34 -5.72 27.43
N LEU A 287 7.75 -6.08 26.27
CA LEU A 287 6.33 -5.89 26.01
C LEU A 287 5.45 -6.79 26.88
N GLU A 288 5.89 -8.00 27.21
CA GLU A 288 5.19 -8.90 28.14
C GLU A 288 5.07 -8.30 29.53
N GLU A 289 6.12 -7.64 30.04
CA GLU A 289 6.04 -6.85 31.28
C GLU A 289 5.02 -5.71 31.16
N ARG A 290 5.03 -4.96 30.05
CA ARG A 290 4.05 -3.88 29.81
C ARG A 290 2.63 -4.42 29.67
N LYS A 291 2.45 -5.66 29.20
CA LYS A 291 1.17 -6.37 29.18
C LYS A 291 0.71 -6.74 30.58
N ALA A 292 1.60 -7.24 31.43
CA ALA A 292 1.32 -7.50 32.85
C ALA A 292 0.96 -6.21 33.62
N GLU A 293 1.53 -5.06 33.23
CA GLU A 293 1.18 -3.73 33.77
C GLU A 293 -0.14 -3.15 33.21
N GLY A 294 -0.81 -3.83 32.27
CA GLY A 294 -2.04 -3.35 31.63
C GLY A 294 -1.86 -2.25 30.58
N LYS A 295 -0.61 -1.91 30.21
CA LYS A 295 -0.29 -0.87 29.22
C LYS A 295 -0.47 -1.36 27.77
N VAL A 296 -0.31 -2.66 27.56
CA VAL A 296 -0.51 -3.36 26.27
C VAL A 296 -1.49 -4.50 26.48
N ARG A 297 -2.47 -4.70 25.58
CA ARG A 297 -3.39 -5.84 25.69
C ARG A 297 -2.90 -7.06 24.93
N HIS A 298 -2.50 -6.90 23.67
CA HIS A 298 -2.01 -8.01 22.84
C HIS A 298 -0.70 -7.67 22.13
N ILE A 299 0.14 -8.68 21.99
CA ILE A 299 1.46 -8.58 21.37
C ILE A 299 1.50 -9.39 20.07
N GLY A 300 1.96 -8.74 19.00
CA GLY A 300 2.09 -9.36 17.69
C GLY A 300 3.38 -8.94 17.01
N PHE A 301 3.50 -9.22 15.71
CA PHE A 301 4.58 -8.69 14.89
C PHE A 301 4.10 -8.25 13.51
N SER A 302 4.86 -7.37 12.86
CA SER A 302 4.75 -7.08 11.44
C SER A 302 6.06 -7.40 10.76
N THR A 303 6.01 -7.75 9.47
CA THR A 303 7.24 -8.18 8.80
C THR A 303 7.21 -7.97 7.29
N HIS A 304 8.39 -7.71 6.76
CA HIS A 304 8.72 -7.74 5.33
C HIS A 304 9.70 -8.87 5.03
N ALA A 305 9.83 -9.86 5.91
CA ALA A 305 10.82 -10.93 5.76
C ALA A 305 10.46 -11.93 4.65
N PRO A 306 11.45 -12.70 4.16
CA PRO A 306 11.23 -13.92 3.38
C PRO A 306 10.31 -14.92 4.09
N ALA A 307 9.59 -15.73 3.30
CA ALA A 307 8.57 -16.65 3.83
C ALA A 307 9.14 -17.63 4.87
N GLU A 308 10.35 -18.14 4.66
CA GLU A 308 11.04 -19.03 5.63
C GLU A 308 11.18 -18.39 7.01
N LYS A 309 11.57 -17.12 7.06
CA LYS A 309 11.75 -16.39 8.32
C LYS A 309 10.44 -16.06 8.99
N ILE A 310 9.42 -15.71 8.20
CA ILE A 310 8.06 -15.51 8.72
C ILE A 310 7.54 -16.81 9.34
N MET A 311 7.73 -17.95 8.67
CA MET A 311 7.37 -19.26 9.18
C MET A 311 8.07 -19.55 10.51
N ALA A 312 9.37 -19.26 10.61
CA ALA A 312 10.12 -19.40 11.85
C ALA A 312 9.56 -18.52 12.99
N LEU A 313 9.21 -17.26 12.70
CA LEU A 313 8.58 -16.34 13.67
C LEU A 313 7.23 -16.87 14.15
N ILE A 314 6.37 -17.33 13.24
CA ILE A 314 5.07 -17.92 13.57
C ILE A 314 5.23 -19.16 14.47
N ASN A 315 6.17 -20.04 14.13
CA ASN A 315 6.42 -21.28 14.87
C ASN A 315 7.10 -21.10 16.22
N THR A 316 7.48 -19.87 16.60
CA THR A 316 7.83 -19.59 18.01
C THR A 316 6.61 -19.67 18.93
N GLU A 317 5.40 -19.50 18.37
CA GLU A 317 4.12 -19.46 19.08
C GLU A 317 4.01 -18.37 20.16
N LYS A 318 4.94 -17.41 20.17
CA LYS A 318 5.02 -16.32 21.15
C LYS A 318 4.10 -15.12 20.88
N PHE A 319 3.49 -15.07 19.70
CA PHE A 319 2.69 -13.93 19.25
C PHE A 319 1.20 -14.27 19.12
N GLU A 320 0.34 -13.29 19.39
CA GLU A 320 -1.12 -13.43 19.32
C GLU A 320 -1.67 -13.11 17.92
N TYR A 321 -0.97 -12.29 17.16
CA TYR A 321 -1.35 -11.89 15.81
C TYR A 321 -0.15 -11.50 14.93
N VAL A 322 -0.37 -11.48 13.62
CA VAL A 322 0.62 -11.09 12.60
C VAL A 322 0.04 -10.10 11.60
N ASN A 323 0.85 -9.10 11.24
CA ASN A 323 0.62 -8.19 10.12
C ASN A 323 1.49 -8.66 8.95
N ILE A 324 0.88 -9.16 7.88
CA ILE A 324 1.58 -9.86 6.80
C ILE A 324 1.11 -9.41 5.41
N HIS A 325 2.04 -9.40 4.45
CA HIS A 325 1.74 -9.19 3.03
C HIS A 325 1.40 -10.51 2.35
N TYR A 326 0.14 -10.72 2.00
CA TYR A 326 -0.26 -11.81 1.12
C TYR A 326 -1.46 -11.37 0.27
N HIS A 327 -1.29 -11.37 -1.05
CA HIS A 327 -2.22 -10.80 -2.00
C HIS A 327 -2.40 -11.74 -3.20
N TYR A 328 -3.43 -11.50 -4.02
CA TYR A 328 -3.65 -12.26 -5.26
C TYR A 328 -2.43 -12.17 -6.20
N PHE A 329 -1.97 -10.95 -6.48
CA PHE A 329 -0.81 -10.71 -7.35
C PHE A 329 0.54 -11.02 -6.70
N GLY A 330 0.60 -11.64 -5.51
CA GLY A 330 1.84 -12.06 -4.87
C GLY A 330 2.01 -11.56 -3.43
N SER A 331 3.24 -11.60 -2.93
CA SER A 331 3.63 -11.20 -1.57
C SER A 331 4.71 -10.12 -1.60
N TYR A 332 5.20 -9.69 -0.43
CA TYR A 332 6.34 -8.75 -0.38
C TYR A 332 7.59 -9.38 -1.02
N HIS A 333 7.91 -10.60 -0.60
CA HIS A 333 8.86 -11.50 -1.27
C HIS A 333 8.09 -12.43 -2.20
N ALA A 334 8.21 -12.22 -3.52
CA ALA A 334 7.71 -13.17 -4.51
C ALA A 334 8.77 -14.25 -4.78
N GLU A 335 9.09 -15.02 -3.75
CA GLU A 335 10.08 -16.11 -3.83
C GLU A 335 9.48 -17.34 -4.53
N GLY A 336 10.34 -18.08 -5.23
CA GLY A 336 10.01 -19.40 -5.74
C GLY A 336 9.78 -20.39 -4.60
N THR A 337 9.16 -21.53 -4.92
CA THR A 337 8.84 -22.58 -3.95
C THR A 337 9.47 -23.90 -4.39
N PRO A 338 9.97 -24.75 -3.48
CA PRO A 338 10.45 -26.09 -3.84
C PRO A 338 9.32 -27.06 -4.21
N SER A 339 8.05 -26.66 -4.05
CA SER A 339 6.89 -27.53 -4.30
C SER A 339 5.86 -26.87 -5.21
N ALA A 340 5.37 -27.61 -6.19
CA ALA A 340 4.22 -27.22 -7.01
C ALA A 340 2.90 -27.16 -6.20
N GLU A 341 2.86 -27.79 -5.01
CA GLU A 341 1.66 -27.94 -4.18
C GLU A 341 1.46 -26.78 -3.18
N GLY A 342 2.37 -25.81 -3.13
CA GLY A 342 2.40 -24.79 -2.08
C GLY A 342 2.82 -23.41 -2.55
N ARG A 343 1.91 -22.73 -3.26
CA ARG A 343 1.76 -21.27 -3.53
C ARG A 343 2.94 -20.36 -3.11
N HIS A 344 3.42 -19.56 -4.07
CA HIS A 344 4.50 -18.57 -3.89
C HIS A 344 4.29 -17.57 -2.74
N GLY A 345 5.40 -17.07 -2.20
CA GLY A 345 5.42 -16.05 -1.17
C GLY A 345 4.87 -16.51 0.18
N ASN A 346 3.94 -15.73 0.75
CA ASN A 346 3.55 -15.85 2.16
C ASN A 346 2.33 -16.74 2.43
N ALA A 347 1.82 -17.47 1.42
CA ALA A 347 0.61 -18.27 1.54
C ALA A 347 0.68 -19.33 2.66
N ALA A 348 1.80 -20.06 2.74
CA ALA A 348 2.02 -21.08 3.77
C ALA A 348 2.10 -20.45 5.17
N CYS A 349 2.68 -19.24 5.28
CA CYS A 349 2.74 -18.50 6.53
C CYS A 349 1.35 -18.07 7.00
N VAL A 350 0.50 -17.57 6.10
CA VAL A 350 -0.89 -17.24 6.42
C VAL A 350 -1.63 -18.46 6.93
N ARG A 351 -1.53 -19.61 6.25
CA ARG A 351 -2.17 -20.86 6.68
C ARG A 351 -1.69 -21.28 8.07
N ARG A 352 -0.37 -21.29 8.30
CA ARG A 352 0.19 -21.67 9.59
C ARG A 352 -0.24 -20.74 10.72
N ALA A 353 -0.32 -19.43 10.47
CA ALA A 353 -0.84 -18.48 11.44
C ALA A 353 -2.31 -18.79 11.80
N LEU A 354 -3.15 -19.10 10.81
CA LEU A 354 -4.55 -19.49 11.02
C LEU A 354 -4.69 -20.82 11.78
N GLU A 355 -3.86 -21.83 11.47
CA GLU A 355 -3.83 -23.11 12.19
C GLU A 355 -3.50 -22.94 13.68
N LEU A 356 -2.64 -21.97 14.00
CA LEU A 356 -2.27 -21.61 15.38
C LEU A 356 -3.26 -20.63 16.03
N ASP A 357 -4.39 -20.37 15.39
CA ASP A 357 -5.39 -19.41 15.81
C ASP A 357 -4.85 -17.99 16.00
N MET A 358 -3.81 -17.58 15.27
CA MET A 358 -3.31 -16.21 15.34
C MET A 358 -4.27 -15.25 14.62
N GLY A 359 -4.41 -14.03 15.12
CA GLY A 359 -5.00 -12.94 14.33
C GLY A 359 -4.15 -12.68 13.08
N VAL A 360 -4.77 -12.64 11.89
CA VAL A 360 -4.07 -12.41 10.62
C VAL A 360 -4.57 -11.15 9.95
N PHE A 361 -3.71 -10.14 9.89
CA PHE A 361 -3.98 -8.82 9.34
C PHE A 361 -3.20 -8.61 8.04
N ASN A 362 -3.91 -8.42 6.92
CA ASN A 362 -3.33 -8.10 5.62
C ASN A 362 -2.93 -6.63 5.52
N ILE A 363 -1.62 -6.37 5.43
CA ILE A 363 -1.08 -5.01 5.29
C ILE A 363 -0.74 -4.65 3.84
N SER A 364 -1.03 -3.40 3.48
CA SER A 364 -0.83 -2.84 2.14
C SER A 364 -1.44 -3.66 0.98
N PRO A 365 -2.69 -4.17 1.11
CA PRO A 365 -3.32 -5.03 0.12
C PRO A 365 -3.51 -4.39 -1.25
N PHE A 366 -3.55 -3.06 -1.32
CA PHE A 366 -3.82 -2.32 -2.56
C PHE A 366 -2.54 -1.77 -3.18
N ASP A 367 -1.62 -1.20 -2.39
CA ASP A 367 -0.33 -0.68 -2.87
C ASP A 367 0.64 -1.84 -3.18
N LYS A 368 1.03 -2.61 -2.16
CA LYS A 368 1.94 -3.74 -2.31
C LYS A 368 1.28 -4.97 -2.95
N GLY A 369 -0.05 -5.00 -3.01
CA GLY A 369 -0.80 -5.99 -3.75
C GLY A 369 -1.00 -5.68 -5.24
N GLY A 370 -0.40 -4.61 -5.78
CA GLY A 370 -0.40 -4.35 -7.22
C GLY A 370 -0.82 -2.96 -7.67
N LYS A 371 -0.75 -1.93 -6.80
CA LYS A 371 -1.29 -0.58 -7.07
C LYS A 371 -2.73 -0.60 -7.57
N LEU A 372 -3.59 -1.35 -6.91
CA LEU A 372 -4.96 -1.65 -7.37
C LEU A 372 -5.91 -0.45 -7.40
N TYR A 373 -5.49 0.70 -6.86
CA TYR A 373 -6.16 1.99 -7.02
C TYR A 373 -5.82 2.70 -8.35
N ARG A 374 -4.84 2.17 -9.11
CA ARG A 374 -4.47 2.53 -10.48
C ARG A 374 -4.25 1.24 -11.27
N PRO A 375 -5.31 0.43 -11.47
CA PRO A 375 -5.16 -0.82 -12.20
C PRO A 375 -4.68 -0.58 -13.62
N THR A 376 -4.06 -1.61 -14.20
CA THR A 376 -3.84 -1.66 -15.65
C THR A 376 -5.15 -1.98 -16.35
N ARG A 377 -5.19 -1.74 -17.67
CA ARG A 377 -6.35 -2.08 -18.50
C ARG A 377 -6.73 -3.55 -18.35
N ASP A 378 -5.75 -4.45 -18.48
CA ASP A 378 -6.01 -5.89 -18.47
C ASP A 378 -6.48 -6.38 -17.10
N VAL A 379 -5.96 -5.82 -16.00
CA VAL A 379 -6.48 -6.11 -14.65
C VAL A 379 -7.91 -5.61 -14.49
N ALA A 380 -8.20 -4.38 -14.93
CA ALA A 380 -9.55 -3.83 -14.82
C ALA A 380 -10.58 -4.62 -15.64
N LEU A 381 -10.23 -5.03 -16.87
CA LEU A 381 -11.10 -5.85 -17.72
C LEU A 381 -11.30 -7.26 -17.15
N ALA A 382 -10.24 -7.91 -16.68
CA ALA A 382 -10.33 -9.24 -16.09
C ALA A 382 -11.12 -9.24 -14.77
N VAL A 383 -11.00 -8.19 -13.95
CA VAL A 383 -11.86 -8.00 -12.78
C VAL A 383 -13.31 -7.78 -13.20
N GLY A 384 -13.54 -6.97 -14.23
CA GLY A 384 -14.86 -6.76 -14.80
C GLY A 384 -15.68 -5.68 -14.08
N LYS A 385 -16.93 -5.56 -14.49
CA LYS A 385 -17.83 -4.43 -14.15
C LYS A 385 -18.48 -4.55 -12.76
N GLU A 386 -18.63 -5.78 -12.26
CA GLU A 386 -19.39 -6.08 -11.04
C GLU A 386 -18.68 -5.61 -9.75
N THR A 387 -17.37 -5.43 -9.80
CA THR A 387 -16.55 -5.05 -8.64
C THR A 387 -15.33 -4.23 -9.08
N SER A 388 -14.50 -3.80 -8.13
CA SER A 388 -13.22 -3.15 -8.43
C SER A 388 -12.04 -4.05 -8.05
N PRO A 389 -10.84 -3.80 -8.60
CA PRO A 389 -9.63 -4.51 -8.21
C PRO A 389 -9.33 -4.40 -6.71
N MET A 390 -9.62 -3.25 -6.08
CA MET A 390 -9.50 -3.09 -4.64
C MET A 390 -10.53 -3.94 -3.88
N ALA A 391 -11.79 -3.93 -4.29
CA ALA A 391 -12.81 -4.75 -3.65
C ALA A 391 -12.53 -6.26 -3.79
N PHE A 392 -12.10 -6.69 -4.98
CA PHE A 392 -11.62 -8.05 -5.22
C PHE A 392 -10.45 -8.42 -4.30
N ALA A 393 -9.44 -7.56 -4.14
CA ALA A 393 -8.29 -7.86 -3.29
C ALA A 393 -8.68 -8.06 -1.82
N ALA A 394 -9.64 -7.28 -1.32
CA ALA A 394 -10.18 -7.43 0.01
C ALA A 394 -10.97 -8.76 0.14
N LEU A 395 -11.89 -9.05 -0.78
CA LEU A 395 -12.63 -10.31 -0.81
C LEU A 395 -11.71 -11.53 -0.93
N HIS A 396 -10.66 -11.45 -1.76
CA HIS A 396 -9.65 -12.50 -1.88
C HIS A 396 -8.94 -12.73 -0.54
N ALA A 397 -8.53 -11.67 0.15
CA ALA A 397 -7.90 -11.79 1.46
C ALA A 397 -8.81 -12.47 2.49
N TRP A 398 -10.08 -12.07 2.56
CA TRP A 398 -11.01 -12.61 3.54
C TRP A 398 -11.52 -14.02 3.21
N LYS A 399 -11.95 -14.26 1.97
CA LYS A 399 -12.69 -15.47 1.58
C LYS A 399 -11.81 -16.55 0.96
N ILE A 400 -10.74 -16.17 0.28
CA ILE A 400 -9.84 -17.13 -0.38
C ILE A 400 -8.62 -17.43 0.50
N ALA A 401 -8.04 -16.41 1.13
CA ALA A 401 -6.87 -16.57 2.00
C ALA A 401 -7.21 -16.79 3.49
N GLY A 402 -8.46 -16.52 3.91
CA GLY A 402 -8.90 -16.70 5.30
C GLY A 402 -8.37 -15.63 6.27
N MET A 403 -7.84 -14.51 5.78
CA MET A 403 -7.32 -13.43 6.62
C MET A 403 -8.48 -12.66 7.27
N HIS A 404 -8.24 -12.11 8.47
CA HIS A 404 -9.31 -11.54 9.28
C HIS A 404 -9.65 -10.09 8.93
N THR A 405 -8.64 -9.29 8.59
CA THR A 405 -8.82 -7.87 8.29
C THR A 405 -7.79 -7.39 7.26
N VAL A 406 -8.15 -6.33 6.53
CA VAL A 406 -7.28 -5.68 5.54
C VAL A 406 -7.09 -4.20 5.86
N SER A 407 -5.89 -3.66 5.63
CA SER A 407 -5.62 -2.23 5.83
C SER A 407 -6.07 -1.42 4.62
N VAL A 408 -6.73 -0.30 4.84
CA VAL A 408 -6.88 0.77 3.85
C VAL A 408 -6.14 2.00 4.33
N GLY A 409 -5.24 2.54 3.49
CA GLY A 409 -4.58 3.81 3.79
C GLY A 409 -5.53 4.95 3.45
N VAL A 410 -6.02 5.66 4.46
CA VAL A 410 -7.07 6.68 4.29
C VAL A 410 -6.47 8.06 4.52
N ALA A 411 -6.67 8.98 3.58
CA ALA A 411 -6.36 10.39 3.79
C ALA A 411 -7.64 11.24 3.93
N ARG A 412 -8.78 10.70 3.48
CA ARG A 412 -10.10 11.32 3.49
C ARG A 412 -11.20 10.24 3.45
N PRO A 413 -12.46 10.54 3.85
CA PRO A 413 -13.55 9.57 3.84
C PRO A 413 -13.79 8.84 2.50
N SER A 414 -13.69 9.55 1.38
CA SER A 414 -13.92 8.97 0.03
C SER A 414 -12.90 7.91 -0.39
N ASP A 415 -11.78 7.76 0.32
CA ASP A 415 -10.82 6.67 0.08
C ASP A 415 -11.38 5.30 0.55
N LEU A 416 -12.47 5.30 1.31
CA LEU A 416 -13.14 4.08 1.79
C LEU A 416 -14.09 3.47 0.74
N ASP A 417 -14.55 4.22 -0.27
CA ASP A 417 -15.62 3.80 -1.19
C ASP A 417 -15.46 2.37 -1.72
N GLU A 418 -14.28 2.04 -2.26
CA GLU A 418 -14.04 0.74 -2.89
C GLU A 418 -13.96 -0.41 -1.87
N VAL A 419 -13.42 -0.17 -0.67
CA VAL A 419 -13.34 -1.21 0.36
C VAL A 419 -14.67 -1.39 1.09
N LEU A 420 -15.49 -0.34 1.16
CA LEU A 420 -16.86 -0.43 1.68
C LEU A 420 -17.74 -1.28 0.76
N GLU A 421 -17.58 -1.17 -0.56
CA GLU A 421 -18.24 -2.09 -1.47
C GLU A 421 -17.84 -3.56 -1.22
N ALA A 422 -16.55 -3.80 -0.96
CA ALA A 422 -16.09 -5.13 -0.58
C ALA A 422 -16.76 -5.60 0.72
N ALA A 423 -16.94 -4.72 1.71
CA ALA A 423 -17.62 -5.03 2.96
C ALA A 423 -19.12 -5.31 2.75
N ARG A 424 -19.79 -4.57 1.85
CA ARG A 424 -21.18 -4.81 1.45
C ARG A 424 -21.33 -6.18 0.79
N LEU A 425 -20.41 -6.53 -0.12
CA LEU A 425 -20.35 -7.86 -0.73
C LEU A 425 -20.02 -8.94 0.32
N TYR A 426 -19.14 -8.67 1.28
CA TYR A 426 -18.87 -9.60 2.38
C TYR A 426 -20.12 -9.89 3.23
N ALA A 427 -21.03 -8.92 3.35
CA ALA A 427 -22.28 -9.07 4.10
C ALA A 427 -23.40 -9.77 3.30
N SER A 428 -23.20 -10.10 2.02
CA SER A 428 -24.17 -10.90 1.25
C SER A 428 -24.28 -12.33 1.79
N PRO A 429 -25.32 -13.11 1.43
CA PRO A 429 -25.48 -14.48 1.90
C PRO A 429 -24.30 -15.43 1.63
N ASP A 430 -23.60 -15.27 0.49
CA ASP A 430 -22.37 -16.01 0.16
C ASP A 430 -21.09 -15.30 0.65
N GLY A 431 -21.25 -14.14 1.27
CA GLY A 431 -20.20 -13.21 1.67
C GLY A 431 -19.22 -12.82 0.57
N GLY A 432 -19.71 -12.69 -0.66
CA GLY A 432 -18.92 -12.29 -1.83
C GLY A 432 -17.94 -13.35 -2.32
N GLU A 433 -18.07 -14.60 -1.87
CA GLU A 433 -17.21 -15.71 -2.30
C GLU A 433 -17.41 -16.03 -3.79
N GLY A 434 -18.64 -15.95 -4.31
CA GLY A 434 -18.92 -16.16 -5.72
C GLY A 434 -18.20 -15.14 -6.61
N VAL A 435 -18.30 -13.85 -6.25
CA VAL A 435 -17.59 -12.75 -6.93
C VAL A 435 -16.08 -12.96 -6.89
N ALA A 436 -15.52 -13.26 -5.72
CA ALA A 436 -14.08 -13.47 -5.56
C ALA A 436 -13.56 -14.64 -6.42
N LYS A 437 -14.27 -15.77 -6.43
CA LYS A 437 -13.90 -16.94 -7.25
C LYS A 437 -14.02 -16.66 -8.74
N ALA A 438 -15.08 -15.97 -9.18
CA ALA A 438 -15.28 -15.64 -10.59
C ALA A 438 -14.20 -14.69 -11.12
N VAL A 439 -13.87 -13.64 -10.37
CA VAL A 439 -12.76 -12.72 -10.72
C VAL A 439 -11.43 -13.47 -10.75
N ARG A 440 -11.17 -14.29 -9.73
CA ARG A 440 -9.95 -15.10 -9.67
C ARG A 440 -9.82 -16.02 -10.88
N ALA A 441 -10.89 -16.71 -11.27
CA ALA A 441 -10.88 -17.60 -12.44
C ALA A 441 -10.54 -16.85 -13.73
N ARG A 442 -11.06 -15.62 -13.92
CA ARG A 442 -10.72 -14.78 -15.08
C ARG A 442 -9.26 -14.34 -15.09
N LEU A 443 -8.74 -13.90 -13.94
CA LEU A 443 -7.33 -13.50 -13.81
C LEU A 443 -6.38 -14.70 -13.99
N ASP A 444 -6.69 -15.85 -13.36
CA ASP A 444 -5.92 -17.09 -13.52
C ASP A 444 -5.95 -17.56 -14.98
N GLY A 445 -7.11 -17.48 -15.65
CA GLY A 445 -7.26 -17.79 -17.07
C GLY A 445 -6.45 -16.86 -17.97
N LEU A 446 -6.47 -15.54 -17.70
CA LEU A 446 -5.65 -14.55 -18.41
C LEU A 446 -4.15 -14.84 -18.24
N ALA A 447 -3.71 -15.19 -17.03
CA ALA A 447 -2.32 -15.59 -16.80
C ALA A 447 -1.94 -16.84 -17.59
N VAL A 448 -2.77 -17.87 -17.61
CA VAL A 448 -2.55 -19.08 -18.41
C VAL A 448 -2.50 -18.76 -19.91
N GLU A 449 -3.42 -17.93 -20.41
CA GLU A 449 -3.44 -17.49 -21.81
C GLU A 449 -2.14 -16.78 -22.20
N LYS A 450 -1.66 -15.84 -21.39
CA LYS A 450 -0.51 -14.99 -21.72
C LYS A 450 0.85 -15.64 -21.43
N LEU A 451 0.92 -16.52 -20.43
CA LEU A 451 2.18 -17.15 -20.02
C LEU A 451 2.37 -18.56 -20.59
N GLY A 452 1.29 -19.23 -20.98
CA GLY A 452 1.24 -20.66 -21.26
C GLY A 452 1.02 -21.47 -19.98
N GLU A 453 0.24 -22.55 -20.10
CA GLU A 453 -0.20 -23.40 -18.97
C GLU A 453 0.98 -23.97 -18.16
N GLU A 454 2.01 -24.47 -18.85
CA GLU A 454 3.17 -25.04 -18.20
C GLU A 454 3.96 -24.00 -17.38
N TRP A 455 4.20 -22.82 -17.95
CA TRP A 455 4.90 -21.75 -17.24
C TRP A 455 4.08 -21.19 -16.08
N ALA A 456 2.77 -21.00 -16.27
CA ALA A 456 1.87 -20.53 -15.22
C ALA A 456 1.86 -21.49 -14.01
N GLY A 457 1.95 -22.80 -14.23
CA GLY A 457 1.97 -23.81 -13.16
C GLY A 457 3.34 -24.06 -12.53
N LYS A 458 4.43 -24.00 -13.31
CA LYS A 458 5.75 -24.48 -12.88
C LYS A 458 6.87 -23.42 -12.89
N GLY A 459 6.68 -22.27 -13.56
CA GLY A 459 7.73 -21.26 -13.82
C GLY A 459 8.39 -20.62 -12.61
N LEU A 460 7.85 -20.84 -11.41
CA LEU A 460 8.37 -20.34 -10.14
C LEU A 460 8.68 -21.49 -9.15
N VAL A 461 8.64 -22.75 -9.60
CA VAL A 461 9.01 -23.93 -8.81
C VAL A 461 10.52 -24.14 -8.92
N ASN A 462 11.16 -24.55 -7.82
CA ASN A 462 12.61 -24.78 -7.73
C ASN A 462 13.48 -23.59 -8.13
N VAL A 463 12.99 -22.36 -7.89
CA VAL A 463 13.76 -21.14 -8.10
C VAL A 463 14.45 -20.74 -6.79
N PRO A 464 15.79 -20.62 -6.75
CA PRO A 464 16.50 -20.28 -5.53
C PRO A 464 16.24 -18.83 -5.09
N CYS A 465 16.31 -18.61 -3.78
CA CYS A 465 16.29 -17.27 -3.20
C CYS A 465 17.71 -16.65 -3.17
N MET A 466 17.78 -15.36 -2.89
CA MET A 466 19.05 -14.61 -2.82
C MET A 466 20.05 -15.13 -1.77
N TYR A 467 19.60 -15.97 -0.82
CA TYR A 467 20.45 -16.55 0.22
C TYR A 467 21.18 -17.82 -0.24
N THR A 468 20.84 -18.33 -1.43
CA THR A 468 21.55 -19.46 -2.04
C THR A 468 22.80 -18.96 -2.74
N GLU A 469 23.97 -19.51 -2.44
CA GLU A 469 25.26 -19.04 -2.98
C GLU A 469 25.28 -19.04 -4.52
N ALA A 470 24.74 -20.10 -5.15
CA ALA A 470 24.65 -20.22 -6.59
C ALA A 470 23.82 -19.11 -7.27
N SER A 471 22.94 -18.41 -6.54
CA SER A 471 22.16 -17.28 -7.08
C SER A 471 23.00 -15.99 -7.25
N ASP A 472 24.21 -15.93 -6.68
CA ASP A 472 25.01 -14.70 -6.57
C ASP A 472 24.21 -13.51 -5.98
N GLY A 473 23.30 -13.81 -5.04
CA GLY A 473 22.46 -12.83 -4.38
C GLY A 473 21.35 -12.26 -5.26
N MET A 474 21.16 -12.76 -6.49
CA MET A 474 20.11 -12.28 -7.39
C MET A 474 18.73 -12.68 -6.90
N ALA A 475 17.78 -11.75 -7.03
CA ALA A 475 16.38 -11.97 -6.69
C ALA A 475 15.63 -12.73 -7.81
N ILE A 476 16.09 -13.93 -8.16
CA ILE A 476 15.60 -14.69 -9.34
C ILE A 476 14.08 -14.85 -9.32
N GLY A 477 13.52 -15.38 -8.22
CA GLY A 477 12.07 -15.54 -8.07
C GLY A 477 11.31 -14.21 -8.19
N HIS A 478 11.85 -13.13 -7.59
CA HIS A 478 11.22 -11.81 -7.63
C HIS A 478 11.17 -11.25 -9.07
N MET A 479 12.23 -11.46 -9.85
CA MET A 479 12.29 -11.04 -11.24
C MET A 479 11.36 -11.87 -12.13
N LEU A 480 11.29 -13.19 -11.96
CA LEU A 480 10.34 -14.04 -12.69
C LEU A 480 8.88 -13.72 -12.32
N TRP A 481 8.60 -13.38 -11.07
CA TRP A 481 7.30 -12.87 -10.67
C TRP A 481 6.95 -11.56 -11.38
N MET A 482 7.89 -10.61 -11.45
CA MET A 482 7.68 -9.38 -12.22
C MET A 482 7.50 -9.64 -13.72
N HIS A 483 8.22 -10.62 -14.29
CA HIS A 483 7.96 -11.07 -15.66
C HIS A 483 6.50 -11.48 -15.81
N ASN A 484 6.01 -12.36 -14.92
CA ASN A 484 4.64 -12.86 -14.99
C ASN A 484 3.61 -11.73 -14.88
N LEU A 485 3.82 -10.76 -13.98
CA LEU A 485 2.94 -9.61 -13.84
C LEU A 485 2.94 -8.68 -15.06
N LEU A 486 4.10 -8.45 -15.67
CA LEU A 486 4.20 -7.65 -16.90
C LEU A 486 3.52 -8.34 -18.08
N THR A 487 3.78 -9.63 -18.27
CA THR A 487 3.28 -10.38 -19.42
C THR A 487 1.79 -10.67 -19.32
N ALA A 488 1.28 -11.06 -18.14
CA ALA A 488 -0.13 -11.41 -17.97
C ALA A 488 -1.04 -10.19 -17.77
N TYR A 489 -0.53 -9.16 -17.10
CA TYR A 489 -1.37 -8.09 -16.55
C TYR A 489 -0.90 -6.67 -16.91
N GLY A 490 0.22 -6.54 -17.63
CA GLY A 490 0.75 -5.24 -18.05
C GLY A 490 1.17 -4.31 -16.91
N MET A 491 1.51 -4.85 -15.72
CA MET A 491 1.74 -4.09 -14.48
C MET A 491 3.08 -3.34 -14.43
N TYR A 492 3.39 -2.57 -15.47
CA TYR A 492 4.68 -1.91 -15.67
C TYR A 492 5.09 -0.99 -14.52
N GLU A 493 4.24 -0.02 -14.14
CA GLU A 493 4.58 0.93 -13.08
C GLU A 493 4.81 0.26 -11.72
N PHE A 494 4.11 -0.84 -11.45
CA PHE A 494 4.27 -1.60 -10.21
C PHE A 494 5.58 -2.38 -10.22
N CYS A 495 5.89 -3.07 -11.33
CA CYS A 495 7.11 -3.84 -11.47
C CYS A 495 8.35 -2.94 -11.53
N LYS A 496 8.29 -1.77 -12.20
CA LYS A 496 9.39 -0.81 -12.29
C LYS A 496 9.85 -0.33 -10.92
N GLU A 497 8.91 -0.01 -10.03
CA GLU A 497 9.24 0.39 -8.65
C GLU A 497 9.90 -0.74 -7.86
N ARG A 498 9.38 -1.97 -7.98
CA ARG A 498 9.95 -3.15 -7.31
C ARG A 498 11.37 -3.44 -7.81
N TYR A 499 11.57 -3.43 -9.13
CA TYR A 499 12.88 -3.65 -9.75
C TYR A 499 13.91 -2.59 -9.33
N SER A 500 13.48 -1.34 -9.21
CA SER A 500 14.36 -0.26 -8.75
C SER A 500 15.01 -0.59 -7.40
N GLY A 501 14.29 -1.26 -6.49
CA GLY A 501 14.83 -1.71 -5.21
C GLY A 501 15.95 -2.76 -5.37
N LEU A 502 15.84 -3.64 -6.37
CA LEU A 502 16.87 -4.65 -6.66
C LEU A 502 18.17 -4.03 -7.17
N GLU A 503 18.09 -2.98 -8.00
CA GLU A 503 19.27 -2.27 -8.53
C GLU A 503 20.06 -1.53 -7.44
N GLN A 504 19.43 -1.26 -6.31
CA GLN A 504 20.02 -0.54 -5.19
C GLN A 504 20.75 -1.47 -4.21
N THR A 505 20.47 -2.77 -4.30
CA THR A 505 21.15 -3.79 -3.51
C THR A 505 22.60 -3.86 -3.93
N LYS A 506 23.49 -3.34 -3.06
CA LYS A 506 24.92 -3.29 -3.33
C LYS A 506 25.51 -4.69 -3.32
N TRP A 507 26.10 -5.09 -4.44
CA TRP A 507 26.84 -6.34 -4.56
C TRP A 507 28.19 -6.07 -5.23
N LYS A 508 29.28 -6.51 -4.61
CA LYS A 508 30.64 -6.23 -5.12
C LYS A 508 31.28 -7.51 -5.61
N LYS A 509 31.64 -7.55 -6.91
CA LYS A 509 32.32 -8.71 -7.55
C LYS A 509 33.62 -9.12 -6.86
N LYS A 510 34.30 -8.20 -6.18
CA LYS A 510 35.56 -8.48 -5.45
C LYS A 510 35.34 -9.12 -4.06
N LYS A 511 34.11 -9.19 -3.57
CA LYS A 511 33.76 -9.79 -2.28
C LYS A 511 33.19 -11.18 -2.50
N SER A 512 33.43 -12.09 -1.55
CA SER A 512 32.75 -13.39 -1.52
C SER A 512 31.23 -13.21 -1.33
N PHE A 513 30.46 -14.25 -1.68
CA PHE A 513 29.03 -14.31 -1.43
C PHE A 513 28.70 -13.99 0.04
N LYS A 514 29.37 -14.65 0.98
CA LYS A 514 29.16 -14.45 2.43
C LYS A 514 29.44 -13.01 2.88
N GLU A 515 30.45 -12.35 2.33
CA GLU A 515 30.74 -10.95 2.66
C GLU A 515 29.74 -9.95 2.07
N ASN A 516 29.22 -10.23 0.88
CA ASN A 516 28.14 -9.45 0.29
C ASN A 516 26.83 -9.66 1.06
N ALA A 517 26.44 -10.91 1.32
CA ALA A 517 25.22 -11.27 2.03
C ALA A 517 25.14 -10.64 3.43
N LYS A 518 26.25 -10.56 4.17
CA LYS A 518 26.33 -9.85 5.47
C LYS A 518 26.00 -8.35 5.38
N GLY A 519 26.20 -7.72 4.22
CA GLY A 519 25.92 -6.31 3.98
C GLY A 519 24.51 -6.02 3.48
N VAL A 520 23.71 -7.05 3.22
CA VAL A 520 22.34 -6.93 2.72
C VAL A 520 21.37 -6.97 3.91
N SER A 521 20.34 -6.12 3.87
CA SER A 521 19.30 -6.13 4.89
C SER A 521 18.58 -7.50 4.93
N PRO A 522 18.25 -8.03 6.12
CA PRO A 522 17.57 -9.33 6.24
C PRO A 522 16.16 -9.43 5.61
N GLY A 523 15.55 -8.31 5.20
CA GLY A 523 14.27 -8.26 4.46
C GLY A 523 14.41 -7.74 3.02
N ASN A 524 15.64 -7.72 2.50
CA ASN A 524 15.90 -7.38 1.10
C ASN A 524 15.61 -8.61 0.23
N PRO A 525 14.91 -8.47 -0.91
CA PRO A 525 14.61 -9.59 -1.81
C PRO A 525 15.81 -10.09 -2.63
N GLY A 526 16.88 -9.30 -2.72
CA GLY A 526 18.11 -9.61 -3.47
C GLY A 526 18.53 -8.48 -4.40
N ARG A 527 19.50 -8.77 -5.26
CA ARG A 527 20.01 -7.85 -6.28
C ARG A 527 19.38 -8.08 -7.65
N SER A 528 19.51 -7.07 -8.50
CA SER A 528 19.10 -7.12 -9.90
C SER A 528 19.90 -8.14 -10.72
N PHE A 529 19.39 -8.51 -11.88
CA PHE A 529 20.05 -9.42 -12.81
C PHE A 529 21.46 -8.94 -13.21
N ASP A 530 22.40 -9.88 -13.36
CA ASP A 530 23.75 -9.64 -13.86
C ASP A 530 24.08 -10.70 -14.93
N PRO A 531 24.13 -10.32 -16.22
CA PRO A 531 24.32 -11.27 -17.31
C PRO A 531 25.71 -11.93 -17.33
N SER A 532 26.65 -11.46 -16.50
CA SER A 532 28.01 -12.05 -16.41
C SER A 532 28.12 -13.21 -15.43
N VAL A 533 27.05 -13.54 -14.70
CA VAL A 533 27.02 -14.63 -13.73
C VAL A 533 26.44 -15.90 -14.38
N ASP A 534 27.12 -17.02 -14.19
CA ASP A 534 26.62 -18.34 -14.57
C ASP A 534 25.61 -18.85 -13.52
N LEU A 535 24.37 -19.04 -13.94
CA LEU A 535 23.26 -19.52 -13.11
C LEU A 535 22.96 -21.01 -13.33
N THR A 536 23.79 -21.75 -14.08
CA THR A 536 23.56 -23.16 -14.39
C THR A 536 23.35 -23.99 -13.12
N GLU A 537 24.23 -23.84 -12.12
CA GLU A 537 24.10 -24.55 -10.83
C GLU A 537 22.87 -24.09 -10.04
N ALA A 538 22.52 -22.80 -10.12
CA ALA A 538 21.38 -22.24 -9.41
C ALA A 538 20.03 -22.76 -9.94
N LEU A 539 19.99 -23.09 -11.24
CA LEU A 539 18.79 -23.49 -11.96
C LEU A 539 18.76 -24.98 -12.32
N LYS A 540 19.71 -25.78 -11.83
CA LYS A 540 19.83 -27.21 -12.18
C LYS A 540 18.57 -28.04 -11.91
N ASP A 541 17.77 -27.62 -10.92
CA ASP A 541 16.53 -28.31 -10.51
C ASP A 541 15.26 -27.66 -11.10
N HIS A 542 15.41 -26.60 -11.91
CA HIS A 542 14.30 -25.96 -12.61
C HIS A 542 13.99 -26.74 -13.91
N TYR A 543 12.70 -26.91 -14.23
CA TYR A 543 12.28 -27.72 -15.39
C TYR A 543 12.68 -27.11 -16.74
N ASP A 544 12.83 -25.79 -16.80
CA ASP A 544 13.24 -25.05 -18.00
C ASP A 544 14.19 -23.88 -17.63
N PRO A 545 15.49 -24.14 -17.43
CA PRO A 545 16.48 -23.12 -17.06
C PRO A 545 16.69 -22.06 -18.14
N ASP A 546 16.54 -22.42 -19.42
CA ASP A 546 16.75 -21.50 -20.54
C ASP A 546 15.66 -20.43 -20.60
N ALA A 547 14.39 -20.83 -20.42
CA ALA A 547 13.30 -19.88 -20.31
C ALA A 547 13.44 -18.96 -19.10
N VAL A 548 13.95 -19.44 -17.96
CA VAL A 548 14.29 -18.58 -16.81
C VAL A 548 15.28 -17.50 -17.24
N LEU A 549 16.42 -17.88 -17.82
CA LEU A 549 17.45 -16.93 -18.24
C LEU A 549 16.93 -15.92 -19.26
N GLU A 550 16.12 -16.35 -20.22
CA GLU A 550 15.49 -15.46 -21.20
C GLU A 550 14.59 -14.42 -20.52
N LYS A 551 13.74 -14.86 -19.58
CA LYS A 551 12.80 -13.98 -18.89
C LYS A 551 13.49 -13.03 -17.92
N LEU A 552 14.56 -13.46 -17.24
CA LEU A 552 15.39 -12.57 -16.43
C LEU A 552 16.01 -11.45 -17.28
N ARG A 553 16.54 -11.78 -18.46
CA ARG A 553 17.07 -10.79 -19.42
C ARG A 553 15.98 -9.80 -19.85
N LYS A 554 14.81 -10.29 -20.24
CA LYS A 554 13.66 -9.45 -20.63
C LYS A 554 13.26 -8.48 -19.52
N VAL A 555 13.07 -8.97 -18.30
CA VAL A 555 12.73 -8.12 -17.14
C VAL A 555 13.79 -7.06 -16.90
N HIS A 556 15.07 -7.43 -16.97
CA HIS A 556 16.14 -6.46 -16.82
C HIS A 556 16.09 -5.37 -17.90
N MET A 557 15.91 -5.74 -19.16
CA MET A 557 15.79 -4.80 -20.29
C MET A 557 14.57 -3.87 -20.16
N TRP A 558 13.46 -4.36 -19.62
CA TRP A 558 12.25 -3.57 -19.43
C TRP A 558 12.32 -2.64 -18.22
N LEU A 559 12.97 -3.07 -17.14
CA LEU A 559 12.81 -2.42 -15.84
C LEU A 559 14.07 -1.74 -15.31
N CYS A 560 15.27 -1.95 -15.87
CA CYS A 560 16.48 -1.28 -15.40
C CYS A 560 16.35 0.25 -15.47
N LYS A 561 17.13 0.96 -14.66
CA LYS A 561 17.11 2.44 -14.60
C LYS A 561 17.29 3.13 -15.96
N ASP A 562 17.96 2.47 -16.90
CA ASP A 562 18.26 3.02 -18.23
C ASP A 562 17.10 2.80 -19.22
N ALA A 563 16.18 1.86 -18.92
CA ALA A 563 14.98 1.62 -19.70
C ALA A 563 13.97 2.76 -19.48
N LYS A 564 13.73 3.54 -20.54
CA LYS A 564 12.78 4.64 -20.61
C LYS A 564 11.84 4.41 -21.78
N PHE A 565 10.55 4.39 -21.50
CA PHE A 565 9.48 4.23 -22.48
C PHE A 565 8.50 5.38 -22.32
N THR A 566 8.02 5.90 -23.44
CA THR A 566 6.86 6.79 -23.53
C THR A 566 5.56 6.01 -23.28
N ASP A 567 4.47 6.69 -22.94
CA ASP A 567 3.17 6.02 -22.75
C ASP A 567 2.72 5.28 -24.03
N VAL A 568 2.98 5.84 -25.22
CA VAL A 568 2.67 5.20 -26.51
C VAL A 568 3.47 3.90 -26.72
N GLU A 569 4.76 3.91 -26.37
CA GLU A 569 5.59 2.70 -26.44
C GLU A 569 5.08 1.63 -25.46
N LEU A 570 4.77 2.00 -24.21
CA LEU A 570 4.19 1.10 -23.23
C LEU A 570 2.87 0.49 -23.72
N GLU A 571 1.99 1.28 -24.32
CA GLU A 571 0.74 0.78 -24.90
C GLU A 571 0.97 -0.19 -26.06
N SER A 572 1.93 0.11 -26.94
CA SER A 572 2.31 -0.80 -28.04
C SER A 572 2.89 -2.13 -27.56
N MET A 573 3.46 -2.14 -26.34
CA MET A 573 3.95 -3.35 -25.67
C MET A 573 2.83 -4.10 -24.93
N GLY A 574 1.59 -3.61 -24.98
CA GLY A 574 0.43 -4.17 -24.29
C GLY A 574 0.30 -3.72 -22.83
N TRP A 575 1.08 -2.72 -22.38
CA TRP A 575 1.09 -2.25 -21.00
C TRP A 575 0.29 -0.96 -20.84
N LYS A 576 -1.00 -1.05 -21.13
CA LYS A 576 -1.93 0.08 -21.07
C LYS A 576 -2.46 0.30 -19.65
N LYS A 577 -2.53 1.57 -19.23
CA LYS A 577 -3.13 1.99 -17.94
C LYS A 577 -4.65 1.84 -17.98
N GLY A 578 -5.26 1.52 -16.84
CA GLY A 578 -6.71 1.55 -16.67
C GLY A 578 -7.17 2.88 -16.09
N TYR A 579 -8.28 2.88 -15.34
CA TYR A 579 -8.75 4.05 -14.61
C TYR A 579 -7.89 4.36 -13.36
N ASN A 580 -8.03 5.58 -12.83
CA ASN A 580 -7.29 6.05 -11.65
C ASN A 580 -8.22 6.50 -10.53
N LEU A 581 -8.19 5.79 -9.41
CA LEU A 581 -9.00 6.05 -8.22
C LEU A 581 -8.33 7.01 -7.23
N THR A 582 -7.07 7.40 -7.46
CA THR A 582 -6.46 8.47 -6.66
C THR A 582 -7.06 9.80 -7.04
N VAL A 583 -7.42 10.58 -6.05
CA VAL A 583 -7.90 11.94 -6.23
C VAL A 583 -6.73 12.92 -6.32
N TRP A 584 -7.01 14.12 -6.80
CA TRP A 584 -6.02 15.10 -7.26
C TRP A 584 -4.98 15.49 -6.22
N GLU A 585 -5.37 15.53 -4.95
CA GLU A 585 -4.44 15.64 -3.84
C GLU A 585 -4.16 14.24 -3.31
N GLU A 586 -2.97 13.71 -3.57
CA GLU A 586 -2.61 12.41 -2.98
C GLU A 586 -2.61 12.49 -1.43
N TYR A 587 -2.36 13.70 -0.89
CA TYR A 587 -2.48 14.08 0.52
C TYR A 587 -3.27 15.40 0.65
N PRO A 588 -4.56 15.37 1.05
CA PRO A 588 -5.38 16.57 1.10
C PRO A 588 -4.88 17.57 2.14
N GLY A 589 -4.67 18.82 1.71
CA GLY A 589 -4.26 19.93 2.58
C GLY A 589 -2.75 20.07 2.83
N GLU A 590 -1.87 19.44 2.05
CA GLU A 590 -0.45 19.81 2.05
C GLU A 590 -0.28 21.25 1.54
N SER A 591 0.22 22.16 2.39
CA SER A 591 0.58 23.51 1.98
C SER A 591 1.81 23.49 1.06
N ASP A 592 1.72 24.15 -0.10
CA ASP A 592 2.79 24.30 -1.10
C ASP A 592 4.03 25.10 -0.60
N SER A 593 3.95 25.69 0.59
CA SER A 593 4.99 26.54 1.19
C SER A 593 6.30 25.82 1.58
N ARG A 594 6.44 24.53 1.28
CA ARG A 594 7.63 23.72 1.64
C ARG A 594 8.37 23.14 0.44
N ALA A 595 8.32 23.81 -0.71
CA ALA A 595 9.12 23.47 -1.89
C ALA A 595 10.61 23.23 -1.55
N LEU A 596 11.23 24.03 -0.66
CA LEU A 596 12.63 23.83 -0.29
C LEU A 596 12.88 22.55 0.52
N GLN A 597 12.01 22.22 1.48
CA GLN A 597 12.13 20.98 2.26
C GLN A 597 11.78 19.75 1.42
N LYS A 598 10.84 19.89 0.47
CA LYS A 598 10.48 18.85 -0.51
C LYS A 598 11.61 18.60 -1.50
N ILE A 599 12.27 19.64 -2.01
CA ILE A 599 13.48 19.55 -2.85
C ILE A 599 14.64 18.93 -2.05
N LEU A 600 14.82 19.34 -0.79
CA LEU A 600 15.83 18.74 0.09
C LEU A 600 15.54 17.25 0.31
N LEU A 601 14.30 16.87 0.61
CA LEU A 601 13.89 15.48 0.82
C LEU A 601 13.96 14.66 -0.49
N GLN A 602 13.57 15.24 -1.63
CA GLN A 602 13.66 14.63 -2.95
C GLN A 602 15.12 14.34 -3.32
N ASN A 603 16.01 15.29 -3.05
CA ASN A 603 17.45 15.13 -3.24
C ASN A 603 18.08 14.17 -2.21
N LEU A 604 17.59 14.15 -0.95
CA LEU A 604 18.07 13.26 0.11
C LEU A 604 17.52 11.82 0.02
N THR A 605 16.38 11.61 -0.65
CA THR A 605 15.72 10.31 -0.83
C THR A 605 15.94 9.71 -2.23
N GLY A 606 16.55 10.46 -3.15
CA GLY A 606 16.65 10.09 -4.56
C GLY A 606 15.28 9.89 -5.22
N GLY A 607 14.27 10.66 -4.80
CA GLY A 607 12.89 10.56 -5.31
C GLY A 607 12.05 9.38 -4.81
N ARG A 608 12.51 8.60 -3.81
CA ARG A 608 11.83 7.36 -3.36
C ARG A 608 10.69 7.55 -2.36
N LEU A 609 10.64 8.68 -1.68
CA LEU A 609 9.47 9.10 -0.92
C LEU A 609 8.73 10.10 -1.80
N GLY A 610 7.96 9.57 -2.74
CA GLY A 610 7.27 10.35 -3.77
C GLY A 610 6.51 11.52 -3.15
N THR A 611 6.82 12.72 -3.61
CA THR A 611 5.96 13.89 -3.53
C THR A 611 5.21 13.98 -4.87
N THR A 612 3.94 13.64 -4.89
CA THR A 612 3.04 14.27 -5.88
C THR A 612 2.66 15.63 -5.31
N GLY A 613 3.07 16.68 -6.01
CA GLY A 613 2.97 18.08 -5.58
C GLY A 613 1.56 18.50 -5.17
N GLY A 614 1.51 19.48 -4.26
CA GLY A 614 0.29 20.16 -3.88
C GLY A 614 -0.11 21.14 -4.98
N PHE A 615 -1.39 21.10 -5.36
CA PHE A 615 -1.93 21.89 -6.48
C PHE A 615 -3.45 22.12 -6.27
N GLY A 616 -3.87 22.29 -5.01
CA GLY A 616 -5.27 22.11 -4.59
C GLY A 616 -6.33 23.02 -5.23
N GLN A 617 -6.00 24.17 -5.82
CA GLN A 617 -7.02 25.09 -6.33
C GLN A 617 -7.49 24.81 -7.77
N ASP A 618 -6.59 24.47 -8.69
CA ASP A 618 -6.99 24.18 -10.08
C ASP A 618 -7.74 22.85 -10.19
N TYR A 619 -7.48 21.92 -9.27
CA TYR A 619 -8.14 20.62 -9.23
C TYR A 619 -9.54 20.62 -8.60
N VAL A 620 -9.77 21.46 -7.58
CA VAL A 620 -11.14 21.67 -7.06
C VAL A 620 -12.03 22.28 -8.14
N ARG A 621 -11.48 23.22 -8.93
CA ARG A 621 -12.19 23.74 -10.11
C ARG A 621 -12.43 22.64 -11.15
N ALA A 622 -11.50 21.69 -11.29
CA ALA A 622 -11.66 20.55 -12.19
C ALA A 622 -12.81 19.62 -11.76
N SER A 623 -12.85 19.19 -10.50
CA SER A 623 -13.95 18.35 -10.01
C SER A 623 -15.31 19.05 -10.04
N MET A 624 -15.36 20.34 -9.72
CA MET A 624 -16.58 21.15 -9.83
C MET A 624 -17.05 21.26 -11.29
N ARG A 625 -16.12 21.41 -12.26
CA ARG A 625 -16.44 21.40 -13.69
C ARG A 625 -16.92 20.04 -14.20
N ILE A 626 -16.34 18.94 -13.70
CA ILE A 626 -16.84 17.59 -14.01
C ILE A 626 -18.28 17.48 -13.51
N ARG A 627 -18.52 17.85 -12.25
CA ARG A 627 -19.85 17.84 -11.63
C ARG A 627 -20.84 18.64 -12.46
N SER A 628 -20.56 19.91 -12.76
CA SER A 628 -21.48 20.75 -13.55
C SER A 628 -21.76 20.15 -14.94
N SER A 629 -20.75 19.58 -15.58
CA SER A 629 -20.92 18.91 -16.89
C SER A 629 -21.86 17.70 -16.82
N ILE A 630 -21.89 16.96 -15.70
CA ILE A 630 -22.75 15.78 -15.54
C ILE A 630 -24.09 16.06 -14.84
N THR A 631 -24.25 17.21 -14.16
CA THR A 631 -25.49 17.55 -13.43
C THR A 631 -26.37 18.58 -14.14
N ASP A 632 -25.86 19.27 -15.16
CA ASP A 632 -26.54 20.42 -15.78
C ASP A 632 -26.82 21.57 -14.79
N GLU A 633 -26.11 21.58 -13.65
CA GLU A 633 -26.07 22.74 -12.77
C GLU A 633 -25.21 23.80 -13.47
N GLU A 634 -25.86 24.82 -14.04
CA GLU A 634 -25.17 26.06 -14.42
C GLU A 634 -24.27 26.49 -13.27
N GLU A 635 -23.03 26.91 -13.57
CA GLU A 635 -22.10 27.50 -12.61
C GLU A 635 -22.85 28.55 -11.77
N LYS A 636 -23.32 28.19 -10.57
CA LYS A 636 -23.64 29.18 -9.54
C LYS A 636 -22.32 29.78 -9.11
N LYS A 637 -21.82 30.71 -9.93
CA LYS A 637 -20.78 31.67 -9.59
C LYS A 637 -21.35 32.58 -8.52
N GLU A 638 -21.02 32.28 -7.27
CA GLU A 638 -20.82 33.30 -6.22
C GLU A 638 -19.56 32.97 -5.43
#